data_AF-A0A1H3PDF4-F1
#
_entry.id   AF-A0A1H3PDF4-F1
#
_cell.length_a   1.000
_cell.length_b   1.000
_cell.length_c   1.000
_cell.angle_alpha   90.00
_cell.angle_beta   90.00
_cell.angle_gamma   90.00
#
_symmetry.space_group_name_H-M   'P 1'
#
loop_
_entity.id
_entity.type
_entity.pdbx_description
1 polymer ?
#
loop_
_entity_poly.entity_id
_entity_poly.type
_entity_poly.pdbx_seq_one_letter_code
_entity_poly.pdbx_strand_id
1 'polypeptide(L)'
;MQIIVLGMHRSGTSAVSRILNLMGCYFGSEEMSVGVGQDNPKGFWERKDVVETNDFILEKAGATWSDISAFDNARITADDEVLINQKIQNTIIKLDAHRPWFIKDPRLCLTLRWWLTHLETPVFIFAYRHPLESAESLEKRNGFSKEYGLKLWEIYSLEMLNGMKGRKYLIVDYEDIINKPLDTIKNLHNKLSETNGYSLRLPIEKEIVSFIDPNLKHHTKKNTYQHLSSDQIRLLNYLIEGAGDYDIKRERIRAYEEMRIMNSKMYMAQNGERLLHEEKDKEISKYITQLENRILEKDNRTKELCFRVYELEKKLDDNEKELEKLSQENISIENKLEKKQRIVKDLNKETEIMETHLEETLTNLKDYTADLEISLTDILNSKIARMVWSVYRYTGMGNRGLSAKFNRAQLLMNSRKRIVDSFEREHNLSEKQKSKIELSKFLLVNALKKPRTTLKLITPKRILNGIKALLFEKGNIEQLHDRYKSIYGENSDSSGRDRLLESSKLNWKGDILFFPVIDWDFRTQRPQHLAIQLAKQGYRVFYFTTTPYQEKGESFQLLKCPSDNVFVCQLASSFPPQNNMYKEKMSIVLRNQYIKSLKSLMEFANIKSTISILNHYYWKPLVDIIPGTTMGYDCMDHHVGFHENTKAIPLAEMELIEDADFVITSSQYLYDNISKIRETTLIRNGCDFSFLHNTQDVEVPENTVTRVGYIGAIAEWFDAELVIEAAKLLPEWEFWLIGSTVGSNINKLKKPSNIKLIGEIPYSEVPKYLHSFDVCIIPFKIIELTKATNPVKVYEYLSAGKPVVSTALPEVKLLDRFVYVAHNSTEFVQKLKEADANKNNKELIQQWTEWAQSQDWSERALEVEKLFTSNSIKVSIIIVTYNNLELTKACFDSVDKYTRHNDYEVIIVDNASKDGSRDFIESYVSTRDHWKCILNDENYGFATGNNIGIEESIGEVVILLNNDTYVTPGWLKRLTKALYEKQEIGLVGPVTNNIGNEAKIDISYTTMEEMLIKAEQYTRKKSRQRLEVDNVAFFCVAIKREVIEKIGLLDEQFGLGFFEDDDFCKRVLESQYKIAIIEDCFIHHHLSASFDKMGSDEKNALFQRNKVLFEKKWGEWLPHKHRN
;
A
#
# COMPACT_ATOMS: atom_id res chain seq x y z
N MET A 1 -19.10 -6.25 -14.11
CA MET A 1 -19.87 -7.23 -13.30
C MET A 1 -19.14 -8.56 -13.34
N GLN A 2 -18.95 -9.20 -12.19
CA GLN A 2 -18.29 -10.51 -12.07
C GLN A 2 -19.35 -11.52 -11.60
N ILE A 3 -19.69 -12.52 -12.42
CA ILE A 3 -20.79 -13.45 -12.12
C ILE A 3 -20.23 -14.84 -11.81
N ILE A 4 -20.60 -15.41 -10.66
CA ILE A 4 -20.16 -16.73 -10.23
C ILE A 4 -21.36 -17.68 -10.24
N VAL A 5 -21.34 -18.67 -11.13
CA VAL A 5 -22.41 -19.67 -11.23
C VAL A 5 -22.04 -20.87 -10.34
N LEU A 6 -22.84 -21.05 -9.29
CA LEU A 6 -22.68 -22.08 -8.27
C LEU A 6 -23.76 -23.15 -8.43
N GLY A 7 -23.39 -24.39 -8.11
CA GLY A 7 -24.30 -25.53 -8.17
C GLY A 7 -23.52 -26.82 -8.38
N MET A 8 -23.92 -27.87 -7.68
CA MET A 8 -23.30 -29.20 -7.76
C MET A 8 -23.38 -29.77 -9.19
N HIS A 9 -22.58 -30.79 -9.51
CA HIS A 9 -22.67 -31.47 -10.81
C HIS A 9 -24.13 -31.85 -11.12
N ARG A 10 -24.55 -31.64 -12.38
CA ARG A 10 -25.91 -31.95 -12.88
C ARG A 10 -27.06 -31.13 -12.26
N SER A 11 -26.76 -29.99 -11.61
CA SER A 11 -27.75 -29.03 -11.07
C SER A 11 -28.32 -28.02 -12.09
N GLY A 12 -27.87 -28.06 -13.35
CA GLY A 12 -28.32 -27.12 -14.39
C GLY A 12 -27.39 -25.90 -14.60
N THR A 13 -26.22 -25.86 -13.95
CA THR A 13 -25.22 -24.78 -14.09
C THR A 13 -24.81 -24.48 -15.54
N SER A 14 -24.74 -25.49 -16.41
CA SER A 14 -24.44 -25.28 -17.84
C SER A 14 -25.55 -24.53 -18.58
N ALA A 15 -26.81 -24.72 -18.19
CA ALA A 15 -27.93 -24.02 -18.81
C ALA A 15 -27.95 -22.54 -18.41
N VAL A 16 -27.72 -22.26 -17.12
CA VAL A 16 -27.54 -20.88 -16.60
C VAL A 16 -26.37 -20.19 -17.30
N SER A 17 -25.24 -20.88 -17.46
CA SER A 17 -24.05 -20.36 -18.13
C SER A 17 -24.31 -19.97 -19.59
N ARG A 18 -25.04 -20.81 -20.34
CA ARG A 18 -25.44 -20.48 -21.71
C ARG A 18 -26.34 -19.25 -21.77
N ILE A 19 -27.29 -19.15 -20.83
CA ILE A 19 -28.18 -17.98 -20.73
C ILE A 19 -27.36 -16.70 -20.49
N LEU A 20 -26.40 -16.72 -19.56
CA LEU A 20 -25.52 -15.58 -19.30
C LEU A 20 -24.69 -15.18 -20.52
N ASN A 21 -24.19 -16.16 -21.27
CA ASN A 21 -23.48 -15.90 -22.52
C ASN A 21 -24.39 -15.25 -23.58
N LEU A 22 -25.64 -15.71 -23.73
CA LEU A 22 -26.63 -15.06 -24.61
C LEU A 22 -26.97 -13.63 -24.16
N MET A 23 -26.89 -13.35 -22.86
CA MET A 23 -27.04 -12.01 -22.29
C MET A 23 -25.83 -11.10 -22.53
N GLY A 24 -24.77 -11.60 -23.16
CA GLY A 24 -23.55 -10.86 -23.46
C GLY A 24 -22.47 -10.94 -22.39
N CYS A 25 -22.59 -11.83 -21.40
CA CYS A 25 -21.53 -12.04 -20.42
C CYS A 25 -20.38 -12.84 -21.04
N TYR A 26 -19.17 -12.32 -20.91
CA TYR A 26 -17.95 -12.94 -21.43
C TYR A 26 -17.59 -14.21 -20.65
N PHE A 27 -17.22 -15.26 -21.38
CA PHE A 27 -16.80 -16.54 -20.83
C PHE A 27 -15.31 -16.84 -21.10
N GLY A 28 -14.79 -16.44 -22.26
CA GLY A 28 -13.46 -16.80 -22.75
C GLY A 28 -13.46 -17.05 -24.27
N SER A 29 -12.28 -17.25 -24.86
CA SER A 29 -12.15 -17.76 -26.23
C SER A 29 -12.62 -19.22 -26.32
N GLU A 30 -12.97 -19.70 -27.52
CA GLU A 30 -13.44 -21.08 -27.72
C GLU A 30 -12.43 -22.13 -27.23
N GLU A 31 -11.14 -21.85 -27.37
CA GLU A 31 -10.03 -22.72 -26.93
C GLU A 31 -9.96 -22.90 -25.40
N MET A 32 -10.51 -21.95 -24.63
CA MET A 32 -10.54 -21.97 -23.17
C MET A 32 -11.67 -22.83 -22.61
N SER A 33 -12.62 -23.24 -23.44
CA SER A 33 -13.69 -24.16 -23.05
C SER A 33 -13.16 -25.59 -22.94
N VAL A 34 -13.59 -26.34 -21.91
CA VAL A 34 -13.28 -27.78 -21.76
C VAL A 34 -13.89 -28.63 -22.88
N GLY A 35 -14.74 -28.05 -23.74
CA GLY A 35 -15.27 -28.68 -24.95
C GLY A 35 -16.62 -29.40 -24.75
N VAL A 36 -17.04 -30.16 -25.76
CA VAL A 36 -18.24 -31.02 -25.74
C VAL A 36 -17.85 -32.45 -25.39
N GLY A 37 -18.53 -33.06 -24.41
CA GLY A 37 -18.35 -34.48 -24.06
C GLY A 37 -19.44 -35.34 -24.68
N GLN A 38 -19.23 -36.67 -24.77
CA GLN A 38 -20.27 -37.61 -25.25
C GLN A 38 -21.56 -37.55 -24.40
N ASP A 39 -21.45 -37.15 -23.14
CA ASP A 39 -22.49 -37.02 -22.12
C ASP A 39 -23.10 -35.60 -22.01
N ASN A 40 -22.54 -34.61 -22.73
CA ASN A 40 -23.08 -33.25 -22.84
C ASN A 40 -22.72 -32.61 -24.20
N PRO A 41 -23.47 -32.92 -25.26
CA PRO A 41 -23.18 -32.44 -26.63
C PRO A 41 -23.33 -30.93 -26.82
N LYS A 42 -23.84 -30.19 -25.82
CA LYS A 42 -24.01 -28.71 -25.85
C LYS A 42 -22.90 -27.94 -25.11
N GLY A 43 -21.91 -28.64 -24.57
CA GLY A 43 -20.73 -28.06 -23.92
C GLY A 43 -20.91 -27.82 -22.41
N PHE A 44 -19.83 -27.95 -21.65
CA PHE A 44 -19.86 -27.85 -20.20
C PHE A 44 -19.86 -26.41 -19.66
N TRP A 45 -19.49 -25.42 -20.48
CA TRP A 45 -19.32 -24.02 -20.06
C TRP A 45 -18.41 -23.91 -18.83
N GLU A 46 -17.37 -24.73 -18.80
CA GLU A 46 -16.31 -24.75 -17.79
C GLU A 46 -15.01 -24.31 -18.47
N ARG A 47 -14.29 -23.39 -17.85
CA ARG A 47 -13.00 -22.92 -18.38
C ARG A 47 -11.88 -23.85 -17.92
N LYS A 48 -10.96 -24.19 -18.81
CA LYS A 48 -9.82 -25.07 -18.50
C LYS A 48 -8.99 -24.56 -17.33
N ASP A 49 -8.64 -23.27 -17.34
CA ASP A 49 -7.84 -22.63 -16.28
C ASP A 49 -8.55 -22.64 -14.91
N VAL A 50 -9.87 -22.45 -14.89
CA VAL A 50 -10.69 -22.54 -13.68
C VAL A 50 -10.73 -23.99 -13.17
N VAL A 51 -10.95 -24.96 -14.05
CA VAL A 51 -11.00 -26.40 -13.69
C VAL A 51 -9.65 -26.87 -13.17
N GLU A 52 -8.56 -26.57 -13.87
CA GLU A 52 -7.20 -26.92 -13.45
C GLU A 52 -6.86 -26.32 -12.08
N THR A 53 -7.27 -25.07 -11.84
CA THR A 53 -7.05 -24.41 -10.55
C THR A 53 -7.87 -25.07 -9.45
N ASN A 54 -9.13 -25.42 -9.70
CA ASN A 54 -9.98 -26.10 -8.73
C ASN A 54 -9.51 -27.52 -8.42
N ASP A 55 -9.13 -28.29 -9.45
CA ASP A 55 -8.58 -29.63 -9.27
C ASP A 55 -7.26 -29.57 -8.49
N PHE A 56 -6.39 -28.60 -8.77
CA PHE A 56 -5.17 -28.37 -7.98
C PHE A 56 -5.48 -28.09 -6.50
N ILE A 57 -6.46 -27.22 -6.21
CA ILE A 57 -6.88 -26.94 -4.83
C ILE A 57 -7.40 -28.20 -4.15
N LEU A 58 -8.26 -28.98 -4.81
CA LEU A 58 -8.83 -30.21 -4.24
C LEU A 58 -7.74 -31.24 -3.97
N GLU A 59 -6.80 -31.43 -4.90
CA GLU A 59 -5.68 -32.36 -4.75
C GLU A 59 -4.85 -32.01 -3.50
N LYS A 60 -4.49 -30.73 -3.33
CA LYS A 60 -3.75 -30.24 -2.15
C LYS A 60 -4.56 -30.36 -0.86
N ALA A 61 -5.88 -30.25 -0.93
CA ALA A 61 -6.78 -30.50 0.19
C ALA A 61 -7.01 -32.01 0.45
N GLY A 62 -6.39 -32.91 -0.32
CA GLY A 62 -6.55 -34.36 -0.17
C GLY A 62 -7.87 -34.91 -0.70
N ALA A 63 -8.49 -34.25 -1.66
CA ALA A 63 -9.79 -34.60 -2.22
C ALA A 63 -9.80 -34.61 -3.75
N THR A 64 -10.84 -35.20 -4.32
CA THR A 64 -11.21 -35.06 -5.73
C THR A 64 -12.65 -34.57 -5.82
N TRP A 65 -13.14 -34.27 -7.03
CA TRP A 65 -14.54 -33.81 -7.19
C TRP A 65 -15.57 -34.83 -6.67
N SER A 66 -15.26 -36.13 -6.72
CA SER A 66 -16.15 -37.24 -6.35
C SER A 66 -15.80 -37.92 -5.03
N ASP A 67 -14.55 -37.83 -4.56
CA ASP A 67 -14.15 -38.29 -3.23
C ASP A 67 -13.67 -37.09 -2.41
N ILE A 68 -14.59 -36.55 -1.64
CA ILE A 68 -14.37 -35.38 -0.77
C ILE A 68 -14.23 -35.76 0.70
N SER A 69 -14.23 -37.06 1.04
CA SER A 69 -14.24 -37.52 2.42
C SER A 69 -13.01 -37.08 3.24
N ALA A 70 -11.88 -36.89 2.55
CA ALA A 70 -10.63 -36.41 3.10
C ALA A 70 -10.35 -34.92 2.82
N PHE A 71 -11.32 -34.17 2.30
CA PHE A 71 -11.18 -32.73 2.04
C PHE A 71 -10.86 -32.00 3.34
N ASP A 72 -9.64 -31.49 3.42
CA ASP A 72 -9.14 -30.76 4.57
C ASP A 72 -8.29 -29.57 4.14
N ASN A 73 -8.83 -28.42 4.47
CA ASN A 73 -8.26 -27.12 4.24
C ASN A 73 -6.91 -26.88 4.93
N ALA A 74 -6.65 -27.58 6.05
CA ALA A 74 -5.40 -27.48 6.79
C ALA A 74 -4.22 -28.17 6.09
N ARG A 75 -4.47 -28.99 5.07
CA ARG A 75 -3.43 -29.69 4.29
C ARG A 75 -2.75 -28.80 3.26
N ILE A 76 -3.33 -27.65 2.95
CA ILE A 76 -2.80 -26.70 1.97
C ILE A 76 -1.70 -25.87 2.65
N THR A 77 -0.48 -25.95 2.11
CA THR A 77 0.67 -25.24 2.64
C THR A 77 0.67 -23.76 2.25
N ALA A 78 1.51 -22.94 2.91
CA ALA A 78 1.66 -21.53 2.53
C ALA A 78 2.16 -21.36 1.08
N ASP A 79 3.04 -22.24 0.61
CA ASP A 79 3.54 -22.21 -0.77
C ASP A 79 2.46 -22.60 -1.78
N ASP A 80 1.64 -23.61 -1.45
CA ASP A 80 0.47 -23.97 -2.26
C ASP A 80 -0.52 -22.78 -2.33
N GLU A 81 -0.74 -22.08 -1.21
CA GLU A 81 -1.62 -20.92 -1.14
C GLU A 81 -1.11 -19.76 -2.01
N VAL A 82 0.20 -19.52 -2.06
CA VAL A 82 0.80 -18.55 -2.99
C VAL A 82 0.52 -18.95 -4.45
N LEU A 83 0.71 -20.23 -4.81
CA LEU A 83 0.48 -20.71 -6.17
C LEU A 83 -1.00 -20.68 -6.57
N ILE A 84 -1.90 -21.06 -5.66
CA ILE A 84 -3.36 -20.96 -5.84
C ILE A 84 -3.74 -19.51 -6.12
N ASN A 85 -3.26 -18.57 -5.31
CA ASN A 85 -3.55 -17.15 -5.48
C ASN A 85 -3.02 -16.62 -6.81
N GLN A 86 -1.81 -17.01 -7.22
CA GLN A 86 -1.26 -16.63 -8.54
C GLN A 86 -2.11 -17.15 -9.70
N LYS A 87 -2.52 -18.42 -9.65
CA LYS A 87 -3.38 -19.03 -10.69
C LYS A 87 -4.71 -18.31 -10.81
N ILE A 88 -5.39 -18.08 -9.68
CA ILE A 88 -6.68 -17.38 -9.64
C ILE A 88 -6.52 -15.95 -10.17
N GLN A 89 -5.53 -15.20 -9.66
CA GLN A 89 -5.29 -13.81 -10.07
C GLN A 89 -5.06 -13.68 -11.58
N ASN A 90 -4.26 -14.57 -12.16
CA ASN A 90 -4.01 -14.59 -13.61
C ASN A 90 -5.29 -14.84 -14.41
N THR A 91 -6.20 -15.69 -13.93
CA THR A 91 -7.50 -15.91 -14.54
C THR A 91 -8.40 -14.68 -14.43
N ILE A 92 -8.47 -14.04 -13.25
CA ILE A 92 -9.31 -12.86 -13.01
C ILE A 92 -8.85 -11.66 -13.85
N ILE A 93 -7.54 -11.38 -13.92
CA ILE A 93 -6.99 -10.27 -14.74
C ILE A 93 -7.42 -10.42 -16.21
N LYS A 94 -7.32 -11.63 -16.76
CA LYS A 94 -7.72 -11.91 -18.15
C LYS A 94 -9.23 -11.72 -18.35
N LEU A 95 -10.04 -12.10 -17.38
CA LEU A 95 -11.50 -11.95 -17.45
C LEU A 95 -11.93 -10.48 -17.28
N ASP A 96 -11.30 -9.74 -16.38
CA ASP A 96 -11.64 -8.36 -16.06
C ASP A 96 -11.43 -7.38 -17.22
N ALA A 97 -10.54 -7.71 -18.16
CA ALA A 97 -10.42 -7.02 -19.44
C ALA A 97 -11.71 -7.06 -20.30
N HIS A 98 -12.67 -7.94 -19.98
CA HIS A 98 -13.88 -8.20 -20.77
C HIS A 98 -15.18 -8.16 -19.94
N ARG A 99 -15.29 -7.28 -18.94
CA ARG A 99 -16.51 -7.14 -18.13
C ARG A 99 -17.75 -6.77 -19.00
N PRO A 100 -18.96 -7.30 -18.71
CA PRO A 100 -19.27 -8.28 -17.67
C PRO A 100 -18.86 -9.71 -18.06
N TRP A 101 -18.37 -10.50 -17.11
CA TRP A 101 -17.96 -11.88 -17.35
C TRP A 101 -18.54 -12.85 -16.31
N PHE A 102 -18.53 -14.14 -16.62
CA PHE A 102 -18.91 -15.19 -15.68
C PHE A 102 -17.92 -16.36 -15.65
N ILE A 103 -17.83 -17.03 -14.50
CA ILE A 103 -17.18 -18.34 -14.38
C ILE A 103 -18.16 -19.38 -13.81
N LYS A 104 -17.96 -20.63 -14.23
CA LYS A 104 -18.72 -21.78 -13.78
C LYS A 104 -17.80 -22.99 -13.70
N ASP A 105 -17.87 -23.69 -12.58
CA ASP A 105 -17.34 -25.03 -12.34
C ASP A 105 -18.04 -25.54 -11.07
N PRO A 106 -18.64 -26.74 -11.05
CA PRO A 106 -19.27 -27.28 -9.86
C PRO A 106 -18.37 -27.31 -8.62
N ARG A 107 -17.05 -27.51 -8.81
CA ARG A 107 -16.05 -27.51 -7.74
C ARG A 107 -15.88 -26.14 -7.08
N LEU A 108 -16.32 -25.05 -7.72
CA LEU A 108 -16.36 -23.73 -7.09
C LEU A 108 -17.16 -23.76 -5.79
N CYS A 109 -18.15 -24.64 -5.64
CA CYS A 109 -18.85 -24.81 -4.36
C CYS A 109 -17.90 -25.20 -3.20
N LEU A 110 -16.85 -25.99 -3.48
CA LEU A 110 -15.85 -26.42 -2.51
C LEU A 110 -14.69 -25.40 -2.39
N THR A 111 -14.32 -24.78 -3.50
CA THR A 111 -13.14 -23.91 -3.60
C THR A 111 -13.45 -22.41 -3.50
N LEU A 112 -14.72 -22.03 -3.27
CA LEU A 112 -15.19 -20.65 -3.37
C LEU A 112 -14.36 -19.67 -2.55
N ARG A 113 -13.93 -20.08 -1.35
CA ARG A 113 -13.20 -19.25 -0.40
C ARG A 113 -11.91 -18.65 -0.96
N TRP A 114 -11.20 -19.37 -1.83
CA TRP A 114 -9.98 -18.86 -2.46
C TRP A 114 -10.32 -17.85 -3.55
N TRP A 115 -11.29 -18.19 -4.42
CA TRP A 115 -11.76 -17.29 -5.48
C TRP A 115 -12.27 -15.96 -4.94
N LEU A 116 -13.02 -15.98 -3.83
CA LEU A 116 -13.56 -14.77 -3.19
C LEU A 116 -12.51 -13.72 -2.81
N THR A 117 -11.26 -14.12 -2.55
CA THR A 117 -10.19 -13.17 -2.19
C THR A 117 -9.75 -12.30 -3.36
N HIS A 118 -10.12 -12.67 -4.59
CA HIS A 118 -9.75 -11.97 -5.83
C HIS A 118 -10.94 -11.30 -6.53
N LEU A 119 -12.14 -11.39 -5.97
CA LEU A 119 -13.37 -10.84 -6.55
C LEU A 119 -13.78 -9.53 -5.83
N GLU A 120 -14.20 -8.50 -6.56
CA GLU A 120 -14.55 -7.19 -6.02
C GLU A 120 -15.96 -7.18 -5.41
N THR A 121 -16.97 -7.31 -6.28
CA THR A 121 -18.39 -7.36 -5.92
C THR A 121 -19.10 -8.41 -6.78
N PRO A 122 -18.80 -9.71 -6.54
CA PRO A 122 -19.36 -10.78 -7.35
C PRO A 122 -20.86 -10.95 -7.13
N VAL A 123 -21.57 -11.25 -8.22
CA VAL A 123 -22.98 -11.68 -8.19
C VAL A 123 -23.00 -13.20 -8.25
N PHE A 124 -23.65 -13.82 -7.27
CA PHE A 124 -23.74 -15.27 -7.19
C PHE A 124 -25.07 -15.76 -7.75
N ILE A 125 -25.01 -16.76 -8.62
CA ILE A 125 -26.19 -17.43 -9.16
C ILE A 125 -26.11 -18.89 -8.77
N PHE A 126 -27.06 -19.34 -7.94
CA PHE A 126 -27.25 -20.74 -7.61
C PHE A 126 -28.17 -21.40 -8.63
N ALA A 127 -27.61 -22.28 -9.44
CA ALA A 127 -28.38 -23.14 -10.33
C ALA A 127 -28.98 -24.28 -9.52
N TYR A 128 -30.31 -24.28 -9.42
CA TYR A 128 -31.04 -25.22 -8.59
C TYR A 128 -31.67 -26.32 -9.45
N ARG A 129 -31.51 -27.57 -9.00
CA ARG A 129 -32.27 -28.74 -9.46
C ARG A 129 -32.55 -29.60 -8.24
N HIS A 130 -33.69 -30.28 -8.23
CA HIS A 130 -34.06 -31.14 -7.12
C HIS A 130 -32.94 -32.18 -6.82
N PRO A 131 -32.50 -32.33 -5.56
CA PRO A 131 -31.35 -33.16 -5.18
C PRO A 131 -31.44 -34.61 -5.68
N LEU A 132 -32.62 -35.21 -5.58
CA LEU A 132 -32.86 -36.58 -6.06
C LEU A 132 -32.59 -36.73 -7.56
N GLU A 133 -32.94 -35.74 -8.38
CA GLU A 133 -32.67 -35.80 -9.82
C GLU A 133 -31.18 -35.65 -10.13
N SER A 134 -30.46 -34.83 -9.36
CA SER A 134 -29.01 -34.73 -9.46
C SER A 134 -28.35 -36.06 -9.09
N ALA A 135 -28.79 -36.71 -8.01
CA ALA A 135 -28.30 -38.02 -7.59
C ALA A 135 -28.60 -39.13 -8.61
N GLU A 136 -29.83 -39.21 -9.14
CA GLU A 136 -30.19 -40.18 -10.19
C GLU A 136 -29.43 -39.93 -11.49
N SER A 137 -29.13 -38.67 -11.80
CA SER A 137 -28.28 -38.36 -12.95
C SER A 137 -26.82 -38.78 -12.74
N LEU A 138 -26.31 -38.76 -11.51
CA LEU A 138 -24.97 -39.26 -11.17
C LEU A 138 -24.94 -40.80 -11.15
N GLU A 139 -26.01 -41.45 -10.70
CA GLU A 139 -26.16 -42.91 -10.75
C GLU A 139 -26.06 -43.42 -12.20
N LYS A 140 -26.84 -42.84 -13.12
CA LYS A 140 -26.81 -43.23 -14.54
C LYS A 140 -25.45 -42.98 -15.22
N ARG A 141 -24.73 -41.94 -14.82
CA ARG A 141 -23.47 -41.51 -15.47
C ARG A 141 -22.24 -42.19 -14.90
N ASN A 142 -22.16 -42.25 -13.58
CA ASN A 142 -20.96 -42.60 -12.82
C ASN A 142 -21.13 -43.91 -12.04
N GLY A 143 -22.33 -44.51 -12.01
CA GLY A 143 -22.61 -45.72 -11.24
C GLY A 143 -22.67 -45.51 -9.73
N PHE A 144 -22.75 -44.25 -9.26
CA PHE A 144 -22.86 -43.94 -7.84
C PHE A 144 -24.22 -44.35 -7.30
N SER A 145 -24.27 -44.87 -6.07
CA SER A 145 -25.55 -45.12 -5.41
C SER A 145 -26.30 -43.79 -5.21
N LYS A 146 -27.64 -43.84 -5.23
CA LYS A 146 -28.46 -42.64 -4.95
C LYS A 146 -28.10 -41.98 -3.61
N GLU A 147 -27.81 -42.78 -2.59
CA GLU A 147 -27.40 -42.30 -1.25
C GLU A 147 -26.09 -41.50 -1.32
N TYR A 148 -25.09 -42.02 -2.06
CA TYR A 148 -23.81 -41.33 -2.25
C TYR A 148 -23.97 -40.03 -3.07
N GLY A 149 -24.80 -40.07 -4.12
CA GLY A 149 -25.12 -38.88 -4.93
C GLY A 149 -25.81 -37.79 -4.11
N LEU A 150 -26.75 -38.15 -3.23
CA LEU A 150 -27.41 -37.21 -2.31
C LEU A 150 -26.44 -36.64 -1.27
N LYS A 151 -25.52 -37.46 -0.75
CA LYS A 151 -24.49 -37.00 0.21
C LYS A 151 -23.51 -36.02 -0.43
N LEU A 152 -23.09 -36.27 -1.67
CA LEU A 152 -22.27 -35.34 -2.42
C LEU A 152 -23.00 -34.00 -2.66
N TRP A 153 -24.30 -34.04 -3.00
CA TRP A 153 -25.10 -32.82 -3.15
C TRP A 153 -25.16 -32.00 -1.86
N GLU A 154 -25.37 -32.67 -0.73
CA GLU A 154 -25.46 -32.07 0.58
C GLU A 154 -24.16 -31.34 0.96
N ILE A 155 -23.01 -32.00 0.80
CA ILE A 155 -21.71 -31.40 1.14
C ILE A 155 -21.37 -30.24 0.20
N TYR A 156 -21.57 -30.38 -1.12
CA TYR A 156 -21.33 -29.28 -2.06
C TYR A 156 -22.19 -28.06 -1.71
N SER A 157 -23.45 -28.26 -1.31
CA SER A 157 -24.35 -27.18 -0.94
C SER A 157 -23.94 -26.52 0.39
N LEU A 158 -23.53 -27.32 1.38
CA LEU A 158 -23.03 -26.82 2.67
C LEU A 158 -21.72 -26.05 2.53
N GLU A 159 -20.77 -26.54 1.73
CA GLU A 159 -19.52 -25.82 1.47
C GLU A 159 -19.73 -24.55 0.66
N MET A 160 -20.68 -24.56 -0.29
CA MET A 160 -21.09 -23.34 -0.98
C MET A 160 -21.61 -22.30 0.01
N LEU A 161 -22.55 -22.67 0.88
CA LEU A 161 -23.11 -21.76 1.90
C LEU A 161 -22.04 -21.25 2.88
N ASN A 162 -21.13 -22.14 3.31
CA ASN A 162 -19.99 -21.81 4.16
C ASN A 162 -19.04 -20.81 3.48
N GLY A 163 -18.71 -21.06 2.21
CA GLY A 163 -17.87 -20.18 1.39
C GLY A 163 -18.52 -18.81 1.17
N MET A 164 -19.83 -18.76 1.00
CA MET A 164 -20.60 -17.53 0.77
C MET A 164 -20.63 -16.58 1.97
N LYS A 165 -20.40 -17.07 3.21
CA LYS A 165 -20.40 -16.25 4.45
C LYS A 165 -21.60 -15.29 4.58
N GLY A 166 -22.80 -15.78 4.27
CA GLY A 166 -24.04 -15.00 4.37
C GLY A 166 -24.30 -14.00 3.22
N ARG A 167 -23.48 -14.02 2.15
CA ARG A 167 -23.73 -13.20 0.95
C ARG A 167 -25.01 -13.64 0.23
N LYS A 168 -25.74 -12.67 -0.32
CA LYS A 168 -26.94 -12.93 -1.14
C LYS A 168 -26.59 -13.62 -2.45
N TYR A 169 -27.46 -14.50 -2.91
CA TYR A 169 -27.39 -15.16 -4.21
C TYR A 169 -28.75 -15.16 -4.91
N LEU A 170 -28.72 -15.27 -6.23
CA LEU A 170 -29.91 -15.45 -7.06
C LEU A 170 -30.14 -16.92 -7.33
N ILE A 171 -31.36 -17.41 -7.14
CA ILE A 171 -31.74 -18.79 -7.46
C ILE A 171 -32.30 -18.83 -8.87
N VAL A 172 -31.85 -19.81 -9.65
CA VAL A 172 -32.42 -20.13 -10.96
C VAL A 172 -32.79 -21.61 -10.96
N ASP A 173 -34.08 -21.90 -10.95
CA ASP A 173 -34.59 -23.27 -11.01
C ASP A 173 -34.47 -23.82 -12.44
N TYR A 174 -33.77 -24.95 -12.57
CA TYR A 174 -33.62 -25.68 -13.82
C TYR A 174 -34.97 -26.13 -14.38
N GLU A 175 -35.93 -26.51 -13.54
CA GLU A 175 -37.28 -26.85 -14.00
C GLU A 175 -37.99 -25.64 -14.61
N ASP A 176 -37.82 -24.45 -14.05
CA ASP A 176 -38.41 -23.23 -14.60
C ASP A 176 -37.75 -22.81 -15.92
N ILE A 177 -36.43 -23.06 -16.08
CA ILE A 177 -35.77 -22.92 -17.40
C ILE A 177 -36.45 -23.82 -18.45
N ILE A 178 -36.84 -25.05 -18.10
CA ILE A 178 -37.47 -25.97 -19.06
C ILE A 178 -38.96 -25.66 -19.28
N ASN A 179 -39.71 -25.41 -18.21
CA ASN A 179 -41.17 -25.29 -18.27
C ASN A 179 -41.63 -23.87 -18.63
N LYS A 180 -40.90 -22.83 -18.21
CA LYS A 180 -41.22 -21.40 -18.40
C LYS A 180 -39.97 -20.59 -18.79
N PRO A 181 -39.33 -20.93 -19.92
CA PRO A 181 -38.02 -20.38 -20.29
C PRO A 181 -37.99 -18.86 -20.43
N LEU A 182 -38.98 -18.30 -21.12
CA LEU A 182 -39.04 -16.86 -21.39
C LEU A 182 -39.20 -16.04 -20.10
N ASP A 183 -40.11 -16.45 -19.22
CA ASP A 183 -40.35 -15.77 -17.94
C ASP A 183 -39.13 -15.86 -17.02
N THR A 184 -38.51 -17.05 -16.94
CA THR A 184 -37.33 -17.30 -16.09
C THR A 184 -36.13 -16.47 -16.52
N ILE A 185 -35.85 -16.42 -17.83
CA ILE A 185 -34.74 -15.65 -18.40
C ILE A 185 -34.99 -14.15 -18.24
N LYS A 186 -36.24 -13.69 -18.44
CA LYS A 186 -36.61 -12.28 -18.24
C LYS A 186 -36.48 -11.86 -16.77
N ASN A 187 -36.90 -12.71 -15.84
CA ASN A 187 -36.75 -12.45 -14.40
C ASN A 187 -35.26 -12.39 -13.99
N LEU A 188 -34.45 -13.33 -14.48
CA LEU A 188 -33.00 -13.32 -14.23
C LEU A 188 -32.34 -12.05 -14.80
N HIS A 189 -32.69 -11.67 -16.04
CA HIS A 189 -32.19 -10.44 -16.68
C HIS A 189 -32.53 -9.19 -15.86
N ASN A 190 -33.78 -9.05 -15.42
CA ASN A 190 -34.21 -7.90 -14.61
C ASN A 190 -33.41 -7.82 -13.30
N LYS A 191 -33.33 -8.94 -12.55
CA LYS A 191 -32.57 -8.99 -11.29
C LYS A 191 -31.09 -8.66 -11.48
N LEU A 192 -30.47 -9.15 -12.56
CA LEU A 192 -29.06 -8.83 -12.87
C LEU A 192 -28.88 -7.36 -13.27
N SER A 193 -29.83 -6.79 -14.02
CA SER A 193 -29.78 -5.39 -14.47
C SER A 193 -29.91 -4.40 -13.30
N GLU A 194 -30.68 -4.74 -12.27
CA GLU A 194 -30.81 -3.95 -11.03
C GLU A 194 -29.52 -3.93 -10.19
N THR A 195 -28.66 -4.94 -10.33
CA THR A 195 -27.61 -5.22 -9.33
C THR A 195 -26.33 -4.40 -9.50
N ASN A 196 -26.02 -3.81 -10.67
CA ASN A 196 -24.73 -3.08 -10.83
C ASN A 196 -24.58 -2.14 -12.06
N GLY A 197 -25.65 -1.65 -12.69
CA GLY A 197 -25.57 -0.61 -13.73
C GLY A 197 -24.95 -1.02 -15.08
N TYR A 198 -24.70 -2.32 -15.31
CA TYR A 198 -24.29 -2.84 -16.61
C TYR A 198 -25.53 -3.16 -17.47
N SER A 199 -25.52 -2.74 -18.73
CA SER A 199 -26.59 -3.06 -19.69
C SER A 199 -26.37 -4.47 -20.26
N LEU A 200 -27.12 -5.46 -19.76
CA LEU A 200 -27.15 -6.82 -20.32
C LEU A 200 -28.14 -6.91 -21.48
N ARG A 201 -27.80 -7.71 -22.50
CA ARG A 201 -28.74 -8.00 -23.60
C ARG A 201 -29.83 -8.94 -23.10
N LEU A 202 -31.09 -8.67 -23.45
CA LEU A 202 -32.15 -9.66 -23.30
C LEU A 202 -32.13 -10.57 -24.54
N PRO A 203 -31.92 -11.90 -24.41
CA PRO A 203 -31.92 -12.83 -25.55
C PRO A 203 -33.29 -12.85 -26.24
N ILE A 204 -33.31 -13.01 -27.56
CA ILE A 204 -34.58 -13.11 -28.30
C ILE A 204 -35.17 -14.51 -28.21
N GLU A 205 -36.49 -14.64 -28.33
CA GLU A 205 -37.21 -15.91 -28.17
C GLU A 205 -36.62 -17.06 -29.02
N LYS A 206 -36.21 -16.77 -30.27
CA LYS A 206 -35.57 -17.76 -31.15
C LYS A 206 -34.25 -18.32 -30.59
N GLU A 207 -33.42 -17.48 -29.95
CA GLU A 207 -32.16 -17.89 -29.31
C GLU A 207 -32.42 -18.76 -28.07
N ILE A 208 -33.50 -18.45 -27.33
CA ILE A 208 -33.91 -19.19 -26.14
C ILE A 208 -34.45 -20.58 -26.54
N VAL A 209 -35.40 -20.63 -27.48
CA VAL A 209 -36.05 -21.87 -27.93
C VAL A 209 -35.07 -22.81 -28.63
N SER A 210 -34.11 -22.29 -29.39
CA SER A 210 -33.09 -23.12 -30.06
C SER A 210 -32.11 -23.81 -29.10
N PHE A 211 -31.94 -23.28 -27.88
CA PHE A 211 -31.05 -23.84 -26.86
C PHE A 211 -31.76 -24.88 -25.98
N ILE A 212 -33.05 -24.68 -25.69
CA ILE A 212 -33.80 -25.48 -24.71
C ILE A 212 -34.38 -26.71 -25.41
N ASP A 213 -33.93 -27.90 -25.00
CA ASP A 213 -34.43 -29.18 -25.53
C ASP A 213 -35.41 -29.80 -24.53
N PRO A 214 -36.72 -29.85 -24.84
CA PRO A 214 -37.74 -30.44 -23.97
C PRO A 214 -37.51 -31.94 -23.68
N ASN A 215 -36.73 -32.64 -24.52
CA ASN A 215 -36.48 -34.08 -24.40
C ASN A 215 -35.44 -34.43 -23.32
N LEU A 216 -34.77 -33.43 -22.72
CA LEU A 216 -33.85 -33.62 -21.58
C LEU A 216 -34.57 -33.77 -20.23
N LYS A 217 -35.91 -33.82 -20.24
CA LYS A 217 -36.77 -34.07 -19.08
C LYS A 217 -36.96 -35.57 -18.88
N HIS A 218 -36.30 -36.15 -17.87
CA HIS A 218 -36.36 -37.60 -17.61
C HIS A 218 -37.22 -38.01 -16.41
N HIS A 219 -37.70 -37.09 -15.56
CA HIS A 219 -38.41 -37.43 -14.32
C HIS A 219 -39.60 -36.49 -14.04
N THR A 220 -40.68 -37.01 -13.47
CA THR A 220 -41.92 -36.28 -13.12
C THR A 220 -42.14 -36.25 -11.59
N LYS A 221 -42.44 -35.06 -11.06
CA LYS A 221 -42.66 -34.67 -9.66
C LYS A 221 -43.81 -35.41 -8.92
N LYS A 222 -43.78 -36.74 -8.80
CA LYS A 222 -44.70 -37.49 -7.92
C LYS A 222 -43.89 -38.22 -6.86
N ASN A 223 -43.85 -37.66 -5.64
CA ASN A 223 -43.22 -38.13 -4.38
C ASN A 223 -41.71 -37.87 -4.17
N THR A 224 -41.25 -36.63 -4.32
CA THR A 224 -39.82 -36.28 -4.26
C THR A 224 -39.21 -36.17 -2.84
N TYR A 225 -40.00 -35.97 -1.78
CA TYR A 225 -39.47 -35.84 -0.40
C TYR A 225 -39.24 -37.18 0.33
N GLN A 226 -39.83 -38.29 -0.14
CA GLN A 226 -39.75 -39.60 0.54
C GLN A 226 -38.35 -40.21 0.58
N HIS A 227 -37.42 -39.70 -0.23
CA HIS A 227 -36.05 -40.23 -0.37
C HIS A 227 -34.96 -39.32 0.24
N LEU A 228 -35.34 -38.18 0.81
CA LEU A 228 -34.42 -37.25 1.46
C LEU A 228 -34.45 -37.46 2.97
N SER A 229 -33.29 -37.33 3.63
CA SER A 229 -33.23 -37.30 5.09
C SER A 229 -33.90 -36.02 5.63
N SER A 230 -34.27 -36.01 6.91
CA SER A 230 -34.80 -34.81 7.57
C SER A 230 -33.88 -33.60 7.41
N ASP A 231 -32.57 -33.83 7.36
CA ASP A 231 -31.57 -32.76 7.29
C ASP A 231 -31.31 -32.28 5.88
N GLN A 232 -31.40 -33.17 4.89
CA GLN A 232 -31.41 -32.79 3.49
C GLN A 232 -32.65 -31.97 3.14
N ILE A 233 -33.80 -32.29 3.74
CA ILE A 233 -35.03 -31.48 3.61
C ILE A 233 -34.83 -30.10 4.27
N ARG A 234 -34.25 -30.04 5.48
CA ARG A 234 -33.93 -28.75 6.13
C ARG A 234 -32.97 -27.91 5.28
N LEU A 235 -31.91 -28.52 4.76
CA LEU A 235 -30.95 -27.85 3.87
C LEU A 235 -31.62 -27.32 2.61
N LEU A 236 -32.47 -28.14 1.99
CA LEU A 236 -33.22 -27.77 0.78
C LEU A 236 -34.14 -26.57 1.04
N ASN A 237 -34.90 -26.60 2.14
CA ASN A 237 -35.79 -25.49 2.51
C ASN A 237 -34.97 -24.22 2.79
N TYR A 238 -33.84 -24.34 3.50
CA TYR A 238 -32.97 -23.19 3.76
C TYR A 238 -32.41 -22.57 2.47
N LEU A 239 -31.97 -23.41 1.51
CA LEU A 239 -31.43 -22.95 0.23
C LEU A 239 -32.46 -22.20 -0.63
N ILE A 240 -33.74 -22.59 -0.57
CA ILE A 240 -34.81 -22.05 -1.42
C ILE A 240 -35.55 -20.89 -0.74
N GLU A 241 -35.91 -21.05 0.53
CA GLU A 241 -36.81 -20.15 1.25
C GLU A 241 -36.06 -19.14 2.12
N GLY A 242 -34.78 -19.38 2.44
CA GLY A 242 -33.95 -18.47 3.23
C GLY A 242 -34.43 -18.22 4.66
N ALA A 243 -35.28 -19.10 5.20
CA ALA A 243 -35.91 -18.94 6.51
C ALA A 243 -35.36 -19.95 7.55
N GLY A 244 -34.99 -19.44 8.73
CA GLY A 244 -34.63 -20.23 9.92
C GLY A 244 -33.18 -20.10 10.37
N ASP A 245 -32.93 -20.42 11.65
CA ASP A 245 -31.58 -20.57 12.21
C ASP A 245 -31.00 -21.92 11.75
N TYR A 246 -30.05 -21.90 10.81
CA TYR A 246 -29.45 -23.09 10.20
C TYR A 246 -27.95 -23.13 10.45
N ASP A 247 -27.50 -24.00 11.35
CA ASP A 247 -26.09 -24.14 11.74
C ASP A 247 -25.28 -24.88 10.67
N ILE A 248 -24.80 -24.13 9.68
CA ILE A 248 -23.97 -24.62 8.56
C ILE A 248 -22.71 -25.34 9.08
N LYS A 249 -22.10 -24.88 10.18
CA LYS A 249 -20.84 -25.46 10.70
C LYS A 249 -21.10 -26.88 11.22
N ARG A 250 -22.15 -27.05 12.03
CA ARG A 250 -22.53 -28.34 12.61
C ARG A 250 -22.97 -29.34 11.54
N GLU A 251 -23.86 -28.94 10.62
CA GLU A 251 -24.37 -29.85 9.58
C GLU A 251 -23.25 -30.29 8.63
N ARG A 252 -22.27 -29.42 8.36
CA ARG A 252 -21.09 -29.75 7.54
C ARG A 252 -20.20 -30.81 8.18
N ILE A 253 -19.84 -30.65 9.46
CA ILE A 253 -19.02 -31.64 10.19
C ILE A 253 -19.67 -33.01 10.11
N ARG A 254 -20.97 -33.06 10.38
CA ARG A 254 -21.76 -34.29 10.33
C ARG A 254 -21.80 -34.92 8.95
N ALA A 255 -22.07 -34.14 7.89
CA ALA A 255 -22.14 -34.65 6.53
C ALA A 255 -20.81 -35.27 6.07
N TYR A 256 -19.67 -34.67 6.43
CA TYR A 256 -18.35 -35.24 6.16
C TYR A 256 -18.09 -36.54 6.94
N GLU A 257 -18.53 -36.62 8.20
CA GLU A 257 -18.37 -37.82 9.02
C GLU A 257 -19.19 -39.00 8.47
N GLU A 258 -20.45 -38.75 8.09
CA GLU A 258 -21.30 -39.75 7.42
C GLU A 258 -20.68 -40.21 6.09
N MET A 259 -20.12 -39.29 5.30
CA MET A 259 -19.46 -39.64 4.04
C MET A 259 -18.20 -40.49 4.24
N ARG A 260 -17.40 -40.24 5.29
CA ARG A 260 -16.25 -41.09 5.66
C ARG A 260 -16.70 -42.51 6.00
N ILE A 261 -17.80 -42.65 6.73
CA ILE A 261 -18.38 -43.96 7.06
C ILE A 261 -18.84 -44.67 5.78
N MET A 262 -19.55 -43.99 4.87
CA MET A 262 -19.97 -44.57 3.58
C MET A 262 -18.76 -45.03 2.75
N ASN A 263 -17.71 -44.22 2.64
CA ASN A 263 -16.51 -44.58 1.90
C ASN A 263 -15.78 -45.78 2.53
N SER A 264 -15.65 -45.82 3.87
CA SER A 264 -15.04 -46.98 4.55
C SER A 264 -15.78 -48.29 4.27
N LYS A 265 -17.13 -48.27 4.23
CA LYS A 265 -17.95 -49.44 3.89
C LYS A 265 -17.78 -49.86 2.43
N MET A 266 -17.67 -48.90 1.51
CA MET A 266 -17.43 -49.15 0.10
C MET A 266 -16.04 -49.75 -0.17
N TYR A 267 -15.00 -49.22 0.49
CA TYR A 267 -13.63 -49.77 0.46
C TYR A 267 -13.55 -51.19 1.05
N MET A 268 -14.29 -51.47 2.13
CA MET A 268 -14.36 -52.82 2.72
C MET A 268 -15.13 -53.82 1.84
N ALA A 269 -16.16 -53.38 1.13
CA ALA A 269 -16.93 -54.20 0.19
C ALA A 269 -16.14 -54.55 -1.09
N GLN A 270 -15.30 -53.63 -1.59
CA GLN A 270 -14.46 -53.85 -2.78
C GLN A 270 -13.22 -54.73 -2.52
N ASN A 271 -12.74 -54.78 -1.28
CA ASN A 271 -11.57 -55.58 -0.89
C ASN A 271 -11.90 -57.05 -0.54
N GLY A 272 -13.16 -57.46 -0.58
CA GLY A 272 -13.62 -58.83 -0.30
C GLY A 272 -13.42 -59.85 -1.44
N GLU A 273 -13.07 -59.41 -2.67
CA GLU A 273 -13.01 -60.29 -3.86
C GLU A 273 -11.60 -60.49 -4.46
N ARG A 274 -10.53 -59.98 -3.83
CA ARG A 274 -9.18 -59.99 -4.44
C ARG A 274 -8.18 -60.92 -3.73
N LEU A 275 -8.57 -62.18 -3.51
CA LEU A 275 -7.68 -63.28 -3.12
C LEU A 275 -7.55 -64.26 -4.29
N LEU A 276 -6.74 -63.94 -5.32
CA LEU A 276 -6.32 -64.92 -6.34
C LEU A 276 -5.15 -64.51 -7.27
N HIS A 277 -4.49 -63.35 -7.13
CA HIS A 277 -3.45 -62.92 -8.08
C HIS A 277 -2.18 -62.29 -7.46
N GLU A 278 -1.67 -62.87 -6.37
CA GLU A 278 -0.44 -62.39 -5.71
C GLU A 278 0.88 -62.67 -6.47
N GLU A 279 0.88 -63.51 -7.51
CA GLU A 279 2.11 -63.76 -8.30
C GLU A 279 2.32 -62.76 -9.45
N LYS A 280 1.24 -62.21 -10.05
CA LYS A 280 1.36 -61.16 -11.09
C LYS A 280 1.73 -59.81 -10.50
N ASP A 281 1.26 -59.50 -9.29
CA ASP A 281 1.53 -58.22 -8.64
C ASP A 281 3.00 -58.07 -8.24
N LYS A 282 3.73 -59.17 -8.00
CA LYS A 282 5.19 -59.11 -7.78
C LYS A 282 5.98 -58.80 -9.04
N GLU A 283 5.56 -59.31 -10.20
CA GLU A 283 6.19 -58.93 -11.48
C GLU A 283 5.82 -57.50 -11.89
N ILE A 284 4.55 -57.11 -11.72
CA ILE A 284 4.09 -55.75 -12.01
C ILE A 284 4.75 -54.75 -11.07
N SER A 285 4.88 -55.04 -9.78
CA SER A 285 5.55 -54.14 -8.82
C SER A 285 7.03 -53.97 -9.17
N LYS A 286 7.72 -55.03 -9.61
CA LYS A 286 9.10 -54.94 -10.10
C LYS A 286 9.21 -54.11 -11.39
N TYR A 287 8.22 -54.20 -12.28
CA TYR A 287 8.14 -53.40 -13.50
C TYR A 287 7.75 -51.93 -13.21
N ILE A 288 6.87 -51.70 -12.24
CA ILE A 288 6.50 -50.36 -11.74
C ILE A 288 7.71 -49.70 -11.13
N THR A 289 8.49 -50.35 -10.28
CA THR A 289 9.72 -49.77 -9.73
C THR A 289 10.76 -49.44 -10.82
N GLN A 290 10.85 -50.25 -11.88
CA GLN A 290 11.69 -49.92 -13.04
C GLN A 290 11.15 -48.73 -13.84
N LEU A 291 9.83 -48.60 -13.98
CA LEU A 291 9.18 -47.46 -14.63
C LEU A 291 9.28 -46.19 -13.78
N GLU A 292 9.13 -46.28 -12.47
CA GLU A 292 9.28 -45.17 -11.51
C GLU A 292 10.71 -44.63 -11.53
N ASN A 293 11.72 -45.50 -11.58
CA ASN A 293 13.11 -45.07 -11.75
C ASN A 293 13.34 -44.39 -13.11
N ARG A 294 12.73 -44.90 -14.19
CA ARG A 294 12.78 -44.25 -15.51
C ARG A 294 12.00 -42.93 -15.57
N ILE A 295 10.89 -42.83 -14.84
CA ILE A 295 10.11 -41.60 -14.69
C ILE A 295 10.94 -40.60 -13.89
N LEU A 296 11.61 -41.01 -12.81
CA LEU A 296 12.49 -40.16 -12.01
C LEU A 296 13.68 -39.66 -12.83
N GLU A 297 14.31 -40.51 -13.65
CA GLU A 297 15.35 -40.10 -14.60
C GLU A 297 14.81 -39.10 -15.64
N LYS A 298 13.61 -39.36 -16.18
CA LYS A 298 12.96 -38.43 -17.12
C LYS A 298 12.51 -37.13 -16.46
N ASP A 299 12.10 -37.15 -15.20
CA ASP A 299 11.66 -36.00 -14.43
C ASP A 299 12.86 -35.13 -14.05
N ASN A 300 13.99 -35.74 -13.69
CA ASN A 300 15.26 -35.05 -13.54
C ASN A 300 15.75 -34.46 -14.87
N ARG A 301 15.62 -35.20 -15.98
CA ARG A 301 15.93 -34.68 -17.33
C ARG A 301 14.98 -33.56 -17.74
N THR A 302 13.72 -33.62 -17.34
CA THR A 302 12.70 -32.60 -17.60
C THR A 302 13.00 -31.35 -16.76
N LYS A 303 13.41 -31.49 -15.50
CA LYS A 303 13.88 -30.37 -14.67
C LYS A 303 15.13 -29.71 -15.25
N GLU A 304 16.08 -30.51 -15.74
CA GLU A 304 17.28 -30.01 -16.44
C GLU A 304 16.91 -29.28 -17.75
N LEU A 305 15.95 -29.82 -18.52
CA LEU A 305 15.44 -29.19 -19.73
C LEU A 305 14.62 -27.94 -19.44
N CYS A 306 13.80 -27.92 -18.39
CA CYS A 306 13.06 -26.75 -17.93
C CYS A 306 14.00 -25.66 -17.44
N PHE A 307 15.08 -26.03 -16.74
CA PHE A 307 16.13 -25.07 -16.37
C PHE A 307 16.85 -24.52 -17.61
N ARG A 308 17.12 -25.35 -18.62
CA ARG A 308 17.65 -24.90 -19.91
C ARG A 308 16.67 -24.04 -20.70
N VAL A 309 15.37 -24.36 -20.69
CA VAL A 309 14.33 -23.54 -21.31
C VAL A 309 14.25 -22.19 -20.60
N TYR A 310 14.27 -22.17 -19.28
CA TYR A 310 14.34 -20.93 -18.50
C TYR A 310 15.59 -20.10 -18.81
N GLU A 311 16.77 -20.73 -18.94
CA GLU A 311 17.99 -20.03 -19.38
C GLU A 311 17.91 -19.52 -20.82
N LEU A 312 17.25 -20.27 -21.72
CA LEU A 312 17.05 -19.89 -23.11
C LEU A 312 15.98 -18.79 -23.26
N GLU A 313 14.92 -18.82 -22.46
CA GLU A 313 13.89 -17.78 -22.37
C GLU A 313 14.48 -16.49 -21.79
N LYS A 314 15.33 -16.59 -20.76
CA LYS A 314 16.09 -15.45 -20.26
C LYS A 314 17.03 -14.88 -21.34
N LYS A 315 17.74 -15.74 -22.07
CA LYS A 315 18.57 -15.30 -23.21
C LYS A 315 17.73 -14.72 -24.36
N LEU A 316 16.52 -15.22 -24.58
CA LEU A 316 15.61 -14.71 -25.59
C LEU A 316 15.10 -13.32 -25.18
N ASP A 317 14.70 -13.14 -23.92
CA ASP A 317 14.29 -11.84 -23.36
C ASP A 317 15.44 -10.82 -23.35
N ASP A 318 16.66 -11.27 -23.01
CA ASP A 318 17.88 -10.43 -23.12
C ASP A 318 18.15 -10.05 -24.60
N ASN A 319 18.00 -10.98 -25.55
CA ASN A 319 18.15 -10.71 -26.98
C ASN A 319 17.01 -9.84 -27.54
N GLU A 320 15.78 -9.98 -27.06
CA GLU A 320 14.63 -9.16 -27.45
C GLU A 320 14.81 -7.72 -26.95
N LYS A 321 15.30 -7.53 -25.72
CA LYS A 321 15.71 -6.22 -25.20
C LYS A 321 16.86 -5.62 -26.00
N GLU A 322 17.84 -6.42 -26.39
CA GLU A 322 18.93 -5.97 -27.25
C GLU A 322 18.44 -5.61 -28.66
N LEU A 323 17.50 -6.38 -29.23
CA LEU A 323 16.85 -6.10 -30.51
C LEU A 323 16.00 -4.83 -30.45
N GLU A 324 15.28 -4.61 -29.36
CA GLU A 324 14.45 -3.41 -29.14
C GLU A 324 15.33 -2.17 -28.96
N LYS A 325 16.44 -2.30 -28.22
CA LYS A 325 17.47 -1.26 -28.13
C LYS A 325 18.11 -0.96 -29.49
N LEU A 326 18.50 -1.98 -30.24
CA LEU A 326 19.05 -1.83 -31.60
C LEU A 326 18.03 -1.23 -32.56
N SER A 327 16.74 -1.55 -32.42
CA SER A 327 15.65 -0.97 -33.19
C SER A 327 15.49 0.52 -32.89
N GLN A 328 15.51 0.92 -31.61
CA GLN A 328 15.49 2.33 -31.21
C GLN A 328 16.75 3.09 -31.68
N GLU A 329 17.92 2.45 -31.60
CA GLU A 329 19.16 3.01 -32.16
C GLU A 329 19.08 3.16 -33.67
N ASN A 330 18.47 2.21 -34.39
CA ASN A 330 18.29 2.28 -35.84
C ASN A 330 17.31 3.39 -36.24
N ILE A 331 16.19 3.54 -35.53
CA ILE A 331 15.26 4.68 -35.69
C ILE A 331 15.98 6.01 -35.42
N SER A 332 16.86 6.07 -34.40
CA SER A 332 17.69 7.26 -34.14
C SER A 332 18.68 7.55 -35.28
N ILE A 333 19.28 6.51 -35.85
CA ILE A 333 20.23 6.61 -36.98
C ILE A 333 19.48 7.02 -38.26
N GLU A 334 18.31 6.47 -38.54
CA GLU A 334 17.47 6.84 -39.69
C GLU A 334 17.02 8.30 -39.59
N ASN A 335 16.55 8.75 -38.42
CA ASN A 335 16.23 10.16 -38.18
C ASN A 335 17.45 11.08 -38.37
N LYS A 336 18.64 10.65 -37.92
CA LYS A 336 19.90 11.38 -38.16
C LYS A 336 20.30 11.37 -39.63
N LEU A 337 20.05 10.27 -40.35
CA LEU A 337 20.33 10.12 -41.77
C LEU A 337 19.41 11.02 -42.60
N GLU A 338 18.10 11.05 -42.33
CA GLU A 338 17.16 11.98 -42.97
C GLU A 338 17.56 13.44 -42.72
N LYS A 339 17.93 13.77 -41.47
CA LYS A 339 18.38 15.13 -41.13
C LYS A 339 19.67 15.49 -41.89
N LYS A 340 20.61 14.55 -42.03
CA LYS A 340 21.83 14.75 -42.82
C LYS A 340 21.55 14.81 -44.32
N GLN A 341 20.62 14.02 -44.85
CA GLN A 341 20.21 14.07 -46.25
C GLN A 341 19.53 15.40 -46.60
N ARG A 342 18.72 15.95 -45.69
CA ARG A 342 18.21 17.34 -45.81
C ARG A 342 19.36 18.35 -45.84
N ILE A 343 20.29 18.27 -44.89
CA ILE A 343 21.45 19.17 -44.86
C ILE A 343 22.29 19.05 -46.14
N VAL A 344 22.54 17.84 -46.65
CA VAL A 344 23.26 17.64 -47.92
C VAL A 344 22.47 18.21 -49.10
N LYS A 345 21.15 18.08 -49.11
CA LYS A 345 20.30 18.67 -50.15
C LYS A 345 20.32 20.20 -50.10
N ASP A 346 20.29 20.78 -48.91
CA ASP A 346 20.36 22.22 -48.69
C ASP A 346 21.76 22.75 -49.05
N LEU A 347 22.83 22.07 -48.63
CA LEU A 347 24.20 22.40 -49.00
C LEU A 347 24.47 22.23 -50.50
N ASN A 348 23.90 21.22 -51.16
CA ASN A 348 24.01 21.08 -52.61
C ASN A 348 23.30 22.23 -53.32
N LYS A 349 22.15 22.68 -52.80
CA LYS A 349 21.43 23.85 -53.32
C LYS A 349 22.23 25.14 -53.11
N GLU A 350 22.85 25.31 -51.93
CA GLU A 350 23.78 26.43 -51.67
C GLU A 350 25.04 26.34 -52.54
N THR A 351 25.56 25.14 -52.80
CA THR A 351 26.72 24.93 -53.67
C THR A 351 26.36 25.25 -55.11
N GLU A 352 25.19 24.86 -55.59
CA GLU A 352 24.68 25.17 -56.94
C GLU A 352 24.46 26.69 -57.09
N ILE A 353 23.94 27.36 -56.06
CA ILE A 353 23.84 28.83 -56.01
C ILE A 353 25.23 29.47 -56.00
N MET A 354 26.16 28.96 -55.20
CA MET A 354 27.54 29.44 -55.15
C MET A 354 28.30 29.17 -56.44
N GLU A 355 28.08 28.05 -57.12
CA GLU A 355 28.68 27.71 -58.42
C GLU A 355 28.13 28.64 -59.49
N THR A 356 26.82 28.92 -59.49
CA THR A 356 26.21 29.92 -60.39
C THR A 356 26.80 31.31 -60.12
N HIS A 357 26.92 31.69 -58.85
CA HIS A 357 27.52 32.98 -58.48
C HIS A 357 29.03 33.03 -58.75
N LEU A 358 29.74 31.90 -58.62
CA LEU A 358 31.14 31.78 -58.95
C LEU A 358 31.31 31.85 -60.46
N GLU A 359 30.46 31.23 -61.28
CA GLU A 359 30.47 31.34 -62.74
C GLU A 359 30.17 32.77 -63.20
N GLU A 360 29.20 33.46 -62.59
CA GLU A 360 28.97 34.89 -62.80
C GLU A 360 30.20 35.71 -62.40
N THR A 361 30.80 35.44 -61.25
CA THR A 361 32.00 36.13 -60.77
C THR A 361 33.23 35.81 -61.60
N LEU A 362 33.35 34.58 -62.13
CA LEU A 362 34.44 34.14 -63.02
C LEU A 362 34.27 34.74 -64.41
N THR A 363 33.03 34.99 -64.84
CA THR A 363 32.72 35.72 -66.08
C THR A 363 33.07 37.20 -65.89
N ASN A 364 32.64 37.82 -64.80
CA ASN A 364 33.02 39.19 -64.43
C ASN A 364 34.54 39.34 -64.22
N LEU A 365 35.20 38.36 -63.60
CA LEU A 365 36.66 38.32 -63.45
C LEU A 365 37.36 38.04 -64.76
N LYS A 366 36.80 37.23 -65.67
CA LYS A 366 37.34 37.02 -67.03
C LYS A 366 37.31 38.31 -67.82
N ASP A 367 36.23 39.08 -67.71
CA ASP A 367 36.11 40.42 -68.29
C ASP A 367 37.10 41.39 -67.63
N TYR A 368 37.27 41.32 -66.30
CA TYR A 368 38.26 42.13 -65.56
C TYR A 368 39.72 41.72 -65.84
N THR A 369 39.98 40.43 -66.06
CA THR A 369 41.31 39.91 -66.44
C THR A 369 41.61 40.12 -67.91
N ALA A 370 40.62 40.22 -68.80
CA ALA A 370 40.82 40.65 -70.18
C ALA A 370 41.24 42.14 -70.22
N ASP A 371 40.63 42.98 -69.38
CA ASP A 371 41.03 44.38 -69.20
C ASP A 371 42.42 44.54 -68.52
N LEU A 372 42.76 43.67 -67.57
CA LEU A 372 44.08 43.63 -66.93
C LEU A 372 45.17 42.99 -67.81
N GLU A 373 44.85 41.99 -68.64
CA GLU A 373 45.79 41.39 -69.60
C GLU A 373 46.14 42.38 -70.70
N ILE A 374 45.21 43.24 -71.14
CA ILE A 374 45.52 44.35 -72.05
C ILE A 374 46.48 45.36 -71.38
N SER A 375 46.35 45.61 -70.07
CA SER A 375 47.23 46.53 -69.33
C SER A 375 48.58 45.94 -68.87
N LEU A 376 48.68 44.63 -68.61
CA LEU A 376 49.91 43.98 -68.15
C LEU A 376 50.79 43.41 -69.27
N THR A 377 50.23 43.13 -70.45
CA THR A 377 50.99 42.66 -71.63
C THR A 377 51.88 43.76 -72.21
N ASP A 378 51.54 45.03 -71.99
CA ASP A 378 52.40 46.17 -72.35
C ASP A 378 53.54 46.42 -71.34
N ILE A 379 53.43 45.93 -70.10
CA ILE A 379 54.42 46.18 -69.03
C ILE A 379 55.45 45.05 -68.91
N LEU A 380 55.07 43.79 -69.17
CA LEU A 380 55.94 42.62 -68.94
C LEU A 380 56.76 42.16 -70.17
N ASN A 381 56.64 42.85 -71.31
CA ASN A 381 57.46 42.59 -72.50
C ASN A 381 58.90 43.16 -72.43
N SER A 382 59.38 43.58 -71.25
CA SER A 382 60.79 43.95 -71.06
C SER A 382 61.55 42.96 -70.16
N LYS A 383 62.44 42.20 -70.81
CA LYS A 383 63.77 41.75 -70.33
C LYS A 383 63.98 40.56 -69.39
N ILE A 384 63.01 39.77 -68.94
CA ILE A 384 63.30 38.63 -68.02
C ILE A 384 63.13 37.22 -68.64
N ALA A 385 62.57 37.10 -69.86
CA ALA A 385 62.30 35.81 -70.50
C ALA A 385 63.48 35.15 -71.27
N ARG A 386 64.68 35.78 -71.34
CA ARG A 386 65.82 35.22 -72.12
C ARG A 386 66.88 34.47 -71.30
N MET A 387 66.79 34.43 -69.97
CA MET A 387 67.93 34.00 -69.14
C MET A 387 67.78 32.63 -68.45
N VAL A 388 66.58 32.04 -68.37
CA VAL A 388 66.37 30.80 -67.57
C VAL A 388 66.08 29.57 -68.43
N TRP A 389 65.96 29.73 -69.75
CA TRP A 389 65.69 28.63 -70.70
C TRP A 389 66.93 27.79 -71.08
N SER A 390 68.09 28.08 -70.50
CA SER A 390 69.38 27.42 -70.79
C SER A 390 69.75 26.26 -69.86
N VAL A 391 68.95 25.94 -68.82
CA VAL A 391 69.43 25.04 -67.75
C VAL A 391 68.72 23.70 -67.60
N TYR A 392 67.51 23.45 -68.14
CA TYR A 392 66.84 22.16 -67.81
C TYR A 392 66.28 21.34 -68.96
N ARG A 393 66.75 21.61 -70.18
CA ARG A 393 66.45 20.82 -71.39
C ARG A 393 67.68 20.01 -71.83
N TYR A 394 68.16 19.09 -70.98
CA TYR A 394 69.08 18.03 -71.41
C TYR A 394 68.82 16.74 -70.62
N THR A 395 68.35 15.70 -71.35
CA THR A 395 68.24 14.26 -70.99
C THR A 395 67.12 13.89 -69.99
N GLY A 396 66.11 13.06 -70.26
CA GLY A 396 65.92 12.03 -71.30
C GLY A 396 66.32 10.64 -70.80
N MET A 397 65.32 9.77 -70.55
CA MET A 397 65.37 8.32 -70.24
C MET A 397 65.48 7.85 -68.77
N GLY A 398 64.66 6.84 -68.46
CA GLY A 398 65.06 5.72 -67.59
C GLY A 398 64.42 5.64 -66.21
N ASN A 399 63.49 4.70 -66.06
CA ASN A 399 62.88 4.22 -64.81
C ASN A 399 63.78 4.32 -63.56
N ARG A 400 63.45 5.22 -62.62
CA ARG A 400 63.81 5.15 -61.17
C ARG A 400 63.08 6.26 -60.39
N GLY A 401 61.75 6.15 -60.29
CA GLY A 401 60.92 7.02 -59.46
C GLY A 401 60.35 6.35 -58.20
N LEU A 402 60.61 5.04 -57.99
CA LEU A 402 60.20 4.32 -56.79
C LEU A 402 60.95 4.79 -55.51
N SER A 403 61.95 5.65 -55.63
CA SER A 403 62.78 6.10 -54.50
C SER A 403 62.35 7.43 -53.87
N ALA A 404 61.47 8.23 -54.51
CA ALA A 404 60.97 9.49 -53.92
C ALA A 404 59.71 9.30 -53.05
N LYS A 405 58.89 8.27 -53.32
CA LYS A 405 57.79 7.88 -52.42
C LYS A 405 58.29 7.06 -51.22
N PHE A 406 59.41 6.35 -51.34
CA PHE A 406 60.07 5.68 -50.21
C PHE A 406 60.83 6.67 -49.31
N ASN A 407 61.54 7.66 -49.90
CA ASN A 407 62.21 8.69 -49.09
C ASN A 407 61.24 9.62 -48.35
N ARG A 408 59.99 9.82 -48.81
CA ARG A 408 58.98 10.59 -48.06
C ARG A 408 58.38 9.79 -46.89
N ALA A 409 58.26 8.47 -47.01
CA ALA A 409 57.91 7.58 -45.90
C ALA A 409 59.05 7.46 -44.87
N GLN A 410 60.31 7.46 -45.35
CA GLN A 410 61.50 7.41 -44.49
C GLN A 410 61.78 8.76 -43.81
N LEU A 411 61.49 9.90 -44.45
CA LEU A 411 61.49 11.23 -43.80
C LEU A 411 60.38 11.38 -42.75
N LEU A 412 59.20 10.77 -42.97
CA LEU A 412 58.11 10.73 -41.97
C LEU A 412 58.43 9.79 -40.79
N MET A 413 59.14 8.68 -41.02
CA MET A 413 59.63 7.82 -39.93
C MET A 413 60.83 8.42 -39.18
N ASN A 414 61.75 9.10 -39.88
CA ASN A 414 62.92 9.73 -39.26
C ASN A 414 62.57 11.00 -38.46
N SER A 415 61.52 11.74 -38.86
CA SER A 415 60.99 12.85 -38.04
C SER A 415 60.28 12.35 -36.77
N ARG A 416 59.65 11.17 -36.83
CA ARG A 416 59.06 10.49 -35.66
C ARG A 416 60.10 10.06 -34.64
N LYS A 417 61.25 9.56 -35.10
CA LYS A 417 62.37 9.12 -34.25
C LYS A 417 63.13 10.31 -33.63
N ARG A 418 63.39 11.38 -34.40
CA ARG A 418 64.09 12.58 -33.89
C ARG A 418 63.35 13.34 -32.79
N ILE A 419 62.01 13.38 -32.83
CA ILE A 419 61.21 14.07 -31.80
C ILE A 419 61.22 13.27 -30.49
N VAL A 420 61.15 11.93 -30.58
CA VAL A 420 61.23 11.04 -29.42
C VAL A 420 62.66 11.02 -28.84
N ASP A 421 63.69 10.91 -29.69
CA ASP A 421 65.10 10.90 -29.28
C ASP A 421 65.60 12.27 -28.73
N SER A 422 64.92 13.37 -29.05
CA SER A 422 65.20 14.71 -28.49
C SER A 422 64.59 14.87 -27.10
N PHE A 423 63.35 14.37 -26.91
CA PHE A 423 62.66 14.38 -25.63
C PHE A 423 63.32 13.44 -24.61
N GLU A 424 63.79 12.27 -25.04
CA GLU A 424 64.52 11.32 -24.18
C GLU A 424 65.90 11.85 -23.75
N ARG A 425 66.56 12.67 -24.58
CA ARG A 425 67.89 13.26 -24.28
C ARG A 425 67.84 14.47 -23.34
N GLU A 426 66.81 15.30 -23.41
CA GLU A 426 66.71 16.50 -22.55
C GLU A 426 66.31 16.17 -21.10
N HIS A 427 65.72 15.00 -20.84
CA HIS A 427 65.11 14.69 -19.53
C HIS A 427 65.62 13.42 -18.83
N ASN A 428 66.62 12.74 -19.39
CA ASN A 428 67.40 11.65 -18.76
C ASN A 428 66.57 10.60 -17.99
N LEU A 429 65.51 10.09 -18.63
CA LEU A 429 64.50 9.22 -18.01
C LEU A 429 64.93 7.74 -18.00
N SER A 430 64.69 7.05 -16.89
CA SER A 430 65.02 5.62 -16.75
C SER A 430 64.09 4.71 -17.57
N GLU A 431 64.53 3.49 -17.90
CA GLU A 431 63.75 2.46 -18.65
C GLU A 431 62.32 2.25 -18.11
N LYS A 432 62.11 2.45 -16.81
CA LYS A 432 60.80 2.29 -16.14
C LYS A 432 59.82 3.46 -16.39
N GLN A 433 60.31 4.63 -16.81
CA GLN A 433 59.51 5.84 -17.09
C GLN A 433 59.03 5.94 -18.54
N LYS A 434 59.38 4.98 -19.40
CA LYS A 434 58.90 4.86 -20.79
C LYS A 434 57.42 4.46 -20.90
N SER A 435 56.55 4.95 -20.03
CA SER A 435 55.12 4.64 -20.07
C SER A 435 54.40 5.52 -21.11
N LYS A 436 53.47 4.93 -21.87
CA LYS A 436 52.71 5.55 -22.99
C LYS A 436 51.99 6.87 -22.65
N ILE A 437 51.90 7.25 -21.38
CA ILE A 437 51.07 8.34 -20.87
C ILE A 437 51.75 9.72 -21.04
N GLU A 438 53.04 9.85 -20.73
CA GLU A 438 53.78 11.12 -20.86
C GLU A 438 53.90 11.60 -22.31
N LEU A 439 54.21 10.67 -23.22
CA LEU A 439 54.25 10.96 -24.67
C LEU A 439 52.88 11.43 -25.20
N SER A 440 51.77 10.99 -24.59
CA SER A 440 50.41 11.40 -24.97
C SER A 440 50.07 12.82 -24.47
N LYS A 441 50.58 13.22 -23.31
CA LYS A 441 50.45 14.59 -22.76
C LYS A 441 51.21 15.61 -23.63
N PHE A 442 52.47 15.32 -24.00
CA PHE A 442 53.30 16.21 -24.82
C PHE A 442 52.74 16.47 -26.22
N LEU A 443 52.24 15.42 -26.89
CA LEU A 443 51.64 15.54 -28.23
C LEU A 443 50.36 16.40 -28.24
N LEU A 444 49.60 16.41 -27.14
CA LEU A 444 48.36 17.19 -27.02
C LEU A 444 48.64 18.70 -26.87
N VAL A 445 49.60 19.07 -26.03
CA VAL A 445 49.99 20.47 -25.80
C VAL A 445 50.59 21.10 -27.06
N ASN A 446 51.37 20.32 -27.84
CA ASN A 446 51.92 20.81 -29.12
C ASN A 446 50.90 20.82 -30.27
N ALA A 447 49.86 19.99 -30.22
CA ALA A 447 48.76 20.06 -31.19
C ALA A 447 47.99 21.39 -31.11
N LEU A 448 47.92 22.00 -29.92
CA LEU A 448 47.33 23.33 -29.74
C LEU A 448 48.18 24.46 -30.35
N LYS A 449 49.50 24.28 -30.48
CA LYS A 449 50.42 25.29 -31.06
C LYS A 449 50.61 25.14 -32.57
N LYS A 450 50.56 23.92 -33.12
CA LYS A 450 50.65 23.63 -34.56
C LYS A 450 49.64 22.55 -34.98
N PRO A 451 48.35 22.91 -35.19
CA PRO A 451 47.26 21.93 -35.30
C PRO A 451 47.33 21.05 -36.54
N ARG A 452 47.70 21.59 -37.71
CA ARG A 452 47.62 20.84 -38.99
C ARG A 452 48.57 19.63 -39.11
N THR A 453 49.71 19.65 -38.42
CA THR A 453 50.75 18.61 -38.58
C THR A 453 50.67 17.55 -37.47
N THR A 454 50.26 17.94 -36.26
CA THR A 454 50.24 17.04 -35.09
C THR A 454 48.94 16.23 -34.99
N LEU A 455 47.80 16.78 -35.41
CA LEU A 455 46.49 16.10 -35.35
C LEU A 455 46.41 14.84 -36.24
N LYS A 456 47.24 14.73 -37.30
CA LYS A 456 47.30 13.52 -38.15
C LYS A 456 48.02 12.33 -37.49
N LEU A 457 48.63 12.52 -36.32
CA LEU A 457 49.45 11.51 -35.63
C LEU A 457 48.84 10.99 -34.31
N ILE A 458 47.68 11.50 -33.88
CA ILE A 458 47.08 11.17 -32.59
C ILE A 458 45.74 10.44 -32.80
N THR A 459 45.61 9.23 -32.25
CA THR A 459 44.34 8.49 -32.26
C THR A 459 43.36 9.07 -31.23
N PRO A 460 42.03 9.01 -31.46
CA PRO A 460 41.01 9.54 -30.53
C PRO A 460 41.17 9.03 -29.09
N LYS A 461 41.59 7.77 -28.94
CA LYS A 461 41.85 7.13 -27.64
C LYS A 461 43.04 7.76 -26.88
N ARG A 462 44.05 8.29 -27.59
CA ARG A 462 45.18 9.02 -26.99
C ARG A 462 44.83 10.46 -26.62
N ILE A 463 43.94 11.10 -27.39
CA ILE A 463 43.35 12.42 -27.05
C ILE A 463 42.54 12.30 -25.75
N LEU A 464 41.67 11.29 -25.66
CA LEU A 464 40.83 11.04 -24.49
C LEU A 464 41.66 10.76 -23.21
N ASN A 465 42.74 10.00 -23.34
CA ASN A 465 43.63 9.70 -22.21
C ASN A 465 44.50 10.92 -21.81
N GLY A 466 44.91 11.76 -22.75
CA GLY A 466 45.61 13.02 -22.46
C GLY A 466 44.71 14.06 -21.80
N ILE A 467 43.43 14.14 -22.19
CA ILE A 467 42.41 15.00 -21.57
C ILE A 467 42.08 14.53 -20.15
N LYS A 468 41.91 13.22 -19.92
CA LYS A 468 41.73 12.65 -18.58
C LYS A 468 42.89 12.96 -17.64
N ALA A 469 44.13 12.92 -18.15
CA ALA A 469 45.32 13.23 -17.36
C ALA A 469 45.52 14.74 -17.09
N LEU A 470 45.01 15.62 -17.96
CA LEU A 470 45.01 17.08 -17.77
C LEU A 470 43.90 17.56 -16.81
N LEU A 471 42.77 16.86 -16.79
CA LEU A 471 41.64 17.14 -15.88
C LEU A 471 41.93 16.73 -14.43
N PHE A 472 42.92 15.85 -14.20
CA PHE A 472 43.34 15.41 -12.86
C PHE A 472 44.35 16.34 -12.18
N GLU A 473 44.96 17.31 -12.88
CA GLU A 473 46.12 18.07 -12.38
C GLU A 473 45.86 19.54 -12.03
N LYS A 474 44.66 20.08 -12.28
CA LYS A 474 44.26 21.40 -11.74
C LYS A 474 43.29 21.21 -10.58
N GLY A 475 43.87 21.14 -9.39
CA GLY A 475 43.18 21.03 -8.13
C GLY A 475 42.16 22.14 -7.92
N ASN A 476 40.95 21.71 -7.57
CA ASN A 476 40.34 22.12 -6.32
C ASN A 476 39.27 21.07 -5.97
N ILE A 477 39.72 19.95 -5.40
CA ILE A 477 38.85 18.82 -5.06
C ILE A 477 37.82 19.22 -3.99
N GLU A 478 38.11 20.21 -3.13
CA GLU A 478 37.15 20.70 -2.13
C GLU A 478 36.08 21.63 -2.72
N GLN A 479 36.42 22.57 -3.62
CA GLN A 479 35.40 23.41 -4.28
C GLN A 479 34.58 22.65 -5.32
N LEU A 480 35.13 21.61 -5.97
CA LEU A 480 34.33 20.70 -6.80
C LEU A 480 33.50 19.75 -5.94
N HIS A 481 33.95 19.36 -4.74
CA HIS A 481 33.10 18.61 -3.79
C HIS A 481 31.88 19.43 -3.35
N ASP A 482 32.07 20.72 -3.06
CA ASP A 482 30.98 21.61 -2.65
C ASP A 482 30.05 21.99 -3.81
N ARG A 483 30.59 22.18 -5.03
CA ARG A 483 29.78 22.48 -6.23
C ARG A 483 29.14 21.23 -6.85
N TYR A 484 29.70 20.05 -6.65
CA TYR A 484 29.09 18.78 -7.05
C TYR A 484 27.96 18.39 -6.09
N LYS A 485 28.10 18.67 -4.78
CA LYS A 485 26.98 18.66 -3.81
C LYS A 485 25.88 19.67 -4.18
N SER A 486 26.23 20.83 -4.74
CA SER A 486 25.26 21.86 -5.14
C SER A 486 24.58 21.62 -6.50
N ILE A 487 25.10 20.76 -7.37
CA ILE A 487 24.59 20.53 -8.74
C ILE A 487 23.99 19.13 -8.92
N TYR A 488 24.47 18.13 -8.18
CA TYR A 488 24.04 16.73 -8.27
C TYR A 488 23.71 16.16 -6.89
N GLY A 489 22.70 16.75 -6.23
CA GLY A 489 22.14 16.20 -4.99
C GLY A 489 21.92 14.68 -5.10
N GLU A 490 22.48 13.99 -4.12
CA GLU A 490 22.59 12.54 -3.92
C GLU A 490 21.35 11.74 -4.37
N ASN A 491 21.54 10.80 -5.30
CA ASN A 491 20.64 9.65 -5.53
C ASN A 491 21.40 8.33 -5.24
N SER A 492 22.12 8.31 -4.12
CA SER A 492 22.40 7.09 -3.36
C SER A 492 22.55 7.50 -1.90
N ASP A 493 21.47 7.31 -1.15
CA ASP A 493 21.20 7.79 0.19
C ASP A 493 22.05 7.08 1.26
N SER A 494 23.35 7.42 1.34
CA SER A 494 24.11 7.16 2.56
C SER A 494 23.76 8.18 3.65
N SER A 495 23.51 9.45 3.30
CA SER A 495 23.28 10.51 4.28
C SER A 495 21.93 10.46 5.00
N GLY A 496 20.83 10.08 4.33
CA GLY A 496 19.50 9.97 4.93
C GLY A 496 19.34 8.74 5.82
N ARG A 497 19.87 7.58 5.39
CA ARG A 497 19.96 6.38 6.25
C ARG A 497 20.85 6.61 7.46
N ASP A 498 22.01 7.25 7.30
CA ASP A 498 22.89 7.58 8.43
C ASP A 498 22.20 8.54 9.40
N ARG A 499 21.51 9.58 8.90
CA ARG A 499 20.69 10.48 9.73
C ARG A 499 19.58 9.73 10.45
N LEU A 500 18.90 8.79 9.79
CA LEU A 500 17.86 7.98 10.43
C LEU A 500 18.44 7.06 11.51
N LEU A 501 19.62 6.49 11.29
CA LEU A 501 20.35 5.68 12.27
C LEU A 501 20.89 6.50 13.45
N GLU A 502 21.28 7.76 13.23
CA GLU A 502 21.64 8.67 14.31
C GLU A 502 20.40 9.11 15.09
N SER A 503 19.33 9.46 14.38
CA SER A 503 18.05 9.83 14.95
C SER A 503 17.45 8.69 15.79
N SER A 504 17.63 7.42 15.41
CA SER A 504 17.14 6.26 16.18
C SER A 504 17.85 6.03 17.53
N LYS A 505 18.94 6.76 17.80
CA LYS A 505 19.66 6.75 19.09
C LYS A 505 19.16 7.84 20.06
N LEU A 506 18.35 8.77 19.59
CA LEU A 506 17.84 9.89 20.38
C LEU A 506 16.48 9.56 21.02
N ASN A 507 16.18 10.21 22.15
CA ASN A 507 14.89 10.10 22.83
C ASN A 507 13.89 11.09 22.23
N TRP A 508 12.91 10.57 21.49
CA TRP A 508 11.81 11.33 20.90
C TRP A 508 10.54 11.18 21.73
N LYS A 509 9.62 12.15 21.64
CA LYS A 509 8.28 12.03 22.22
C LYS A 509 7.49 10.86 21.61
N GLY A 510 7.78 10.52 20.36
CA GLY A 510 7.19 9.39 19.64
C GLY A 510 7.47 9.42 18.15
N ASP A 511 6.97 8.40 17.45
CA ASP A 511 7.07 8.28 15.99
C ASP A 511 5.70 8.51 15.33
N ILE A 512 5.64 9.42 14.37
CA ILE A 512 4.45 9.73 13.59
C ILE A 512 4.62 9.16 12.18
N LEU A 513 3.68 8.30 11.79
CA LEU A 513 3.54 7.76 10.44
C LEU A 513 2.48 8.59 9.70
N PHE A 514 2.91 9.46 8.80
CA PHE A 514 2.03 10.35 8.06
C PHE A 514 1.69 9.73 6.70
N PHE A 515 0.40 9.46 6.48
CA PHE A 515 -0.14 8.83 5.28
C PHE A 515 -0.97 9.85 4.46
N PRO A 516 -0.32 10.62 3.59
CA PRO A 516 -0.91 11.78 2.95
C PRO A 516 -1.70 11.43 1.68
N VAL A 517 -2.41 12.42 1.15
CA VAL A 517 -3.02 12.40 -0.19
C VAL A 517 -2.14 13.04 -1.28
N ILE A 518 -0.99 13.60 -0.88
CA ILE A 518 -0.13 14.41 -1.74
C ILE A 518 1.35 14.08 -1.49
N ASP A 519 2.11 13.93 -2.58
CA ASP A 519 3.56 13.76 -2.51
C ASP A 519 4.25 15.04 -2.07
N TRP A 520 5.37 14.90 -1.35
CA TRP A 520 6.08 16.01 -0.72
C TRP A 520 6.40 17.16 -1.69
N ASP A 521 6.92 16.83 -2.87
CA ASP A 521 7.39 17.81 -3.86
C ASP A 521 6.30 18.31 -4.81
N PHE A 522 5.08 17.77 -4.74
CA PHE A 522 4.05 18.16 -5.70
C PHE A 522 3.54 19.57 -5.43
N ARG A 523 2.91 19.79 -4.26
CA ARG A 523 2.49 21.12 -3.78
C ARG A 523 2.51 21.13 -2.26
N THR A 524 3.08 22.18 -1.67
CA THR A 524 3.05 22.38 -0.22
C THR A 524 1.61 22.67 0.23
N GLN A 525 1.09 21.82 1.11
CA GLN A 525 -0.25 21.90 1.67
C GLN A 525 -0.20 21.59 3.18
N ARG A 526 -1.39 21.51 3.81
CA ARG A 526 -1.57 21.18 5.23
C ARG A 526 -0.74 19.98 5.71
N PRO A 527 -0.69 18.82 5.01
CA PRO A 527 0.06 17.65 5.49
C PRO A 527 1.54 17.93 5.73
N GLN A 528 2.21 18.63 4.80
CA GLN A 528 3.63 18.94 4.92
C GLN A 528 3.89 19.94 6.06
N HIS A 529 3.02 20.95 6.22
CA HIS A 529 3.15 21.91 7.32
C HIS A 529 2.97 21.24 8.69
N LEU A 530 1.94 20.40 8.86
CA LEU A 530 1.74 19.65 10.09
C LEU A 530 2.92 18.71 10.38
N ALA A 531 3.43 17.99 9.37
CA ALA A 531 4.59 17.12 9.53
C ALA A 531 5.83 17.88 10.06
N ILE A 532 6.14 19.05 9.50
CA ILE A 532 7.28 19.88 9.95
C ILE A 532 7.06 20.38 11.38
N GLN A 533 5.87 20.88 11.69
CA GLN A 533 5.60 21.48 13.00
C GLN A 533 5.54 20.41 14.12
N LEU A 534 4.97 19.24 13.85
CA LEU A 534 5.03 18.10 14.77
C LEU A 534 6.47 17.63 14.97
N ALA A 535 7.31 17.62 13.93
CA ALA A 535 8.73 17.30 14.10
C ALA A 535 9.45 18.31 15.02
N LYS A 536 9.16 19.60 14.86
CA LYS A 536 9.66 20.66 15.75
C LYS A 536 9.21 20.52 17.21
N GLN A 537 8.07 19.86 17.45
CA GLN A 537 7.58 19.57 18.81
C GLN A 537 8.27 18.36 19.46
N GLY A 538 9.21 17.69 18.78
CA GLY A 538 10.02 16.59 19.33
C GLY A 538 9.57 15.19 18.90
N TYR A 539 8.82 15.06 17.81
CA TYR A 539 8.48 13.77 17.19
C TYR A 539 9.41 13.46 16.00
N ARG A 540 9.63 12.18 15.71
CA ARG A 540 10.11 11.78 14.38
C ARG A 540 8.91 11.57 13.47
N VAL A 541 8.94 12.16 12.29
CA VAL A 541 7.84 12.08 11.34
C VAL A 541 8.30 11.35 10.09
N PHE A 542 7.64 10.24 9.77
CA PHE A 542 7.82 9.47 8.55
C PHE A 542 6.68 9.81 7.59
N TYR A 543 6.97 10.61 6.57
CA TYR A 543 5.99 11.06 5.60
C TYR A 543 6.02 10.16 4.36
N PHE A 544 4.95 9.40 4.11
CA PHE A 544 4.90 8.46 3.00
C PHE A 544 4.55 9.13 1.67
N THR A 545 5.11 8.64 0.58
CA THR A 545 4.65 9.00 -0.78
C THR A 545 3.45 8.18 -1.21
N THR A 546 2.62 8.75 -2.07
CA THR A 546 1.47 8.10 -2.72
C THR A 546 1.90 7.16 -3.86
N THR A 547 3.11 7.30 -4.36
CA THR A 547 3.69 6.49 -5.44
C THR A 547 4.71 5.45 -4.91
N PRO A 548 4.74 4.21 -5.43
CA PRO A 548 5.64 3.14 -4.98
C PRO A 548 7.07 3.25 -5.55
N TYR A 549 8.04 2.71 -4.80
CA TYR A 549 9.42 2.48 -5.23
C TYR A 549 9.54 1.15 -6.00
N GLN A 550 10.19 1.16 -7.17
CA GLN A 550 10.18 0.03 -8.13
C GLN A 550 11.53 -0.65 -8.38
N GLU A 551 12.63 -0.16 -7.82
CA GLU A 551 13.95 -0.74 -8.11
C GLU A 551 14.26 -2.00 -7.29
N LYS A 552 15.05 -2.91 -7.87
CA LYS A 552 15.43 -4.18 -7.23
C LYS A 552 16.47 -3.96 -6.14
N GLY A 553 16.12 -4.29 -4.89
CA GLY A 553 17.10 -4.58 -3.84
C GLY A 553 16.73 -4.07 -2.44
N GLU A 554 15.98 -2.97 -2.34
CA GLU A 554 15.65 -2.35 -1.06
C GLU A 554 14.16 -2.49 -0.72
N SER A 555 13.87 -2.73 0.56
CA SER A 555 12.49 -2.89 1.05
C SER A 555 11.75 -1.56 1.17
N PHE A 556 12.44 -0.43 1.24
CA PHE A 556 11.91 0.93 1.22
C PHE A 556 13.02 1.90 0.77
N GLN A 557 12.63 3.10 0.32
CA GLN A 557 13.57 4.17 -0.02
C GLN A 557 13.31 5.41 0.85
N LEU A 558 14.37 6.05 1.33
CA LEU A 558 14.32 7.39 1.89
C LEU A 558 14.65 8.38 0.77
N LEU A 559 13.72 9.28 0.47
CA LEU A 559 13.87 10.23 -0.63
C LEU A 559 14.60 11.50 -0.19
N LYS A 560 14.30 11.99 1.02
CA LYS A 560 14.87 13.23 1.57
C LYS A 560 14.53 13.41 3.05
N CYS A 561 15.27 14.32 3.69
CA CYS A 561 14.98 14.85 5.03
C CYS A 561 14.76 16.37 4.97
N PRO A 562 13.52 16.85 4.74
CA PRO A 562 13.21 18.26 4.50
C PRO A 562 13.42 19.19 5.70
N SER A 563 13.34 18.63 6.91
CA SER A 563 13.69 19.29 8.17
C SER A 563 14.31 18.27 9.11
N ASP A 564 14.80 18.75 10.25
CA ASP A 564 15.21 17.86 11.33
C ASP A 564 14.04 16.92 11.68
N ASN A 565 14.31 15.62 11.64
CA ASN A 565 13.41 14.53 12.03
C ASN A 565 12.17 14.32 11.15
N VAL A 566 12.10 14.94 9.97
CA VAL A 566 11.13 14.56 8.93
C VAL A 566 11.82 13.70 7.89
N PHE A 567 11.33 12.48 7.70
CA PHE A 567 11.85 11.49 6.76
C PHE A 567 10.80 11.21 5.70
N VAL A 568 11.04 11.64 4.45
CA VAL A 568 10.15 11.33 3.33
C VAL A 568 10.48 9.92 2.83
N CYS A 569 9.52 9.01 3.00
CA CYS A 569 9.70 7.57 2.78
C CYS A 569 8.85 7.11 1.60
N GLN A 570 9.41 6.22 0.79
CA GLN A 570 8.71 5.57 -0.30
C GLN A 570 8.69 4.05 -0.07
N LEU A 571 7.49 3.46 -0.10
CA LEU A 571 7.30 2.02 0.10
C LEU A 571 7.52 1.25 -1.21
N ALA A 572 8.15 0.08 -1.13
CA ALA A 572 8.50 -0.72 -2.30
C ALA A 572 7.30 -1.52 -2.85
N SER A 573 7.16 -1.55 -4.18
CA SER A 573 6.24 -2.43 -4.90
C SER A 573 6.86 -2.93 -6.20
N SER A 574 6.58 -4.19 -6.55
CA SER A 574 7.01 -4.79 -7.83
C SER A 574 6.06 -4.47 -8.99
N PHE A 575 4.99 -3.71 -8.76
CA PHE A 575 3.98 -3.38 -9.75
C PHE A 575 4.01 -1.88 -10.12
N PRO A 576 3.67 -1.54 -11.38
CA PRO A 576 3.50 -0.16 -11.78
C PRO A 576 2.41 0.53 -10.93
N PRO A 577 2.44 1.88 -10.80
CA PRO A 577 1.41 2.62 -10.07
C PRO A 577 0.14 2.63 -10.92
N GLN A 578 -0.63 1.55 -10.88
CA GLN A 578 -1.89 1.45 -11.61
C GLN A 578 -3.09 1.88 -10.76
N ASN A 579 -2.96 1.95 -9.43
CA ASN A 579 -4.06 2.31 -8.55
C ASN A 579 -4.08 3.82 -8.27
N ASN A 580 -5.08 4.52 -8.79
CA ASN A 580 -5.38 5.88 -8.36
C ASN A 580 -6.04 5.83 -6.98
N MET A 581 -5.34 6.34 -5.94
CA MET A 581 -5.81 6.27 -4.56
C MET A 581 -7.16 6.96 -4.31
N TYR A 582 -7.56 7.89 -5.19
CA TYR A 582 -8.85 8.58 -5.13
C TYR A 582 -9.99 7.77 -5.76
N LYS A 583 -9.68 6.80 -6.63
CA LYS A 583 -10.69 6.04 -7.40
C LYS A 583 -10.89 4.62 -6.88
N GLU A 584 -9.84 4.02 -6.36
CA GLU A 584 -9.75 2.58 -6.11
C GLU A 584 -9.27 2.25 -4.70
N LYS A 585 -9.67 1.08 -4.19
CA LYS A 585 -9.09 0.52 -2.97
C LYS A 585 -7.69 -0.03 -3.25
N MET A 586 -6.86 -0.09 -2.22
CA MET A 586 -5.56 -0.75 -2.30
C MET A 586 -5.74 -2.25 -2.61
N SER A 587 -5.11 -2.75 -3.68
CA SER A 587 -5.15 -4.17 -4.01
C SER A 587 -4.43 -5.00 -2.93
N ILE A 588 -4.84 -6.26 -2.74
CA ILE A 588 -4.24 -7.12 -1.71
C ILE A 588 -2.75 -7.38 -1.95
N VAL A 589 -2.33 -7.40 -3.22
CA VAL A 589 -0.93 -7.59 -3.62
C VAL A 589 -0.10 -6.38 -3.23
N LEU A 590 -0.56 -5.17 -3.57
CA LEU A 590 0.10 -3.93 -3.20
C LEU A 590 0.13 -3.78 -1.68
N ARG A 591 -0.97 -4.09 -1.00
CA ARG A 591 -1.07 -4.11 0.46
C ARG A 591 0.01 -4.99 1.08
N ASN A 592 0.15 -6.24 0.63
CA ASN A 592 1.13 -7.16 1.21
C ASN A 592 2.58 -6.70 0.99
N GLN A 593 2.87 -6.08 -0.16
CA GLN A 593 4.20 -5.51 -0.44
C GLN A 593 4.49 -4.28 0.43
N TYR A 594 3.53 -3.36 0.53
CA TYR A 594 3.63 -2.20 1.42
C TYR A 594 3.73 -2.60 2.89
N ILE A 595 3.03 -3.66 3.33
CA ILE A 595 3.19 -4.21 4.68
C ILE A 595 4.63 -4.67 4.93
N LYS A 596 5.22 -5.42 3.98
CA LYS A 596 6.60 -5.89 4.10
C LYS A 596 7.60 -4.73 4.12
N SER A 597 7.36 -3.75 3.27
CA SER A 597 8.15 -2.52 3.16
C SER A 597 8.10 -1.71 4.46
N LEU A 598 6.89 -1.48 4.98
CA LEU A 598 6.64 -0.74 6.21
C LEU A 598 7.26 -1.44 7.42
N LYS A 599 7.11 -2.76 7.55
CA LYS A 599 7.77 -3.54 8.61
C LYS A 599 9.29 -3.37 8.58
N SER A 600 9.89 -3.45 7.39
CA SER A 600 11.33 -3.27 7.24
C SER A 600 11.78 -1.86 7.65
N LEU A 601 11.02 -0.82 7.28
CA LEU A 601 11.29 0.55 7.70
C LEU A 601 11.19 0.70 9.22
N MET A 602 10.12 0.17 9.82
CA MET A 602 9.90 0.24 11.26
C MET A 602 11.01 -0.46 12.05
N GLU A 603 11.43 -1.65 11.59
CA GLU A 603 12.56 -2.38 12.17
C GLU A 603 13.86 -1.59 12.04
N PHE A 604 14.15 -1.05 10.86
CA PHE A 604 15.36 -0.26 10.60
C PHE A 604 15.42 1.01 11.46
N ALA A 605 14.30 1.72 11.58
CA ALA A 605 14.19 2.97 12.34
C ALA A 605 13.98 2.75 13.85
N ASN A 606 13.93 1.49 14.31
CA ASN A 606 13.64 1.10 15.69
C ASN A 606 12.33 1.74 16.21
N ILE A 607 11.29 1.75 15.37
CA ILE A 607 9.97 2.29 15.68
C ILE A 607 9.22 1.28 16.56
N LYS A 608 8.89 1.69 17.78
CA LYS A 608 8.26 0.81 18.79
C LYS A 608 6.81 1.16 19.11
N SER A 609 6.45 2.42 18.91
CA SER A 609 5.09 2.96 19.10
C SER A 609 4.83 3.96 18.00
N THR A 610 3.59 4.06 17.53
CA THR A 610 3.27 4.89 16.37
C THR A 610 1.97 5.67 16.57
N ILE A 611 1.97 6.87 16.03
CA ILE A 611 0.77 7.66 15.75
C ILE A 611 0.65 7.69 14.23
N SER A 612 -0.40 7.08 13.68
CA SER A 612 -0.66 7.07 12.24
C SER A 612 -1.70 8.13 11.89
N ILE A 613 -1.31 9.15 11.13
CA ILE A 613 -2.24 10.20 10.65
C ILE A 613 -2.55 9.91 9.19
N LEU A 614 -3.83 9.68 8.88
CA LEU A 614 -4.31 9.38 7.54
C LEU A 614 -5.07 10.58 6.98
N ASN A 615 -4.83 10.90 5.71
CA ASN A 615 -5.68 11.83 4.96
C ASN A 615 -6.70 11.13 4.05
N HIS A 616 -6.64 9.81 3.89
CA HIS A 616 -7.55 9.06 3.01
C HIS A 616 -7.70 7.58 3.42
N TYR A 617 -8.88 7.01 3.19
CA TYR A 617 -9.17 5.59 3.47
C TYR A 617 -8.21 4.61 2.80
N TYR A 618 -7.64 4.98 1.65
CA TYR A 618 -6.70 4.14 0.89
C TYR A 618 -5.58 3.55 1.76
N TRP A 619 -5.14 4.29 2.79
CA TRP A 619 -4.06 3.88 3.69
C TRP A 619 -4.49 3.00 4.87
N LYS A 620 -5.79 2.96 5.19
CA LYS A 620 -6.33 2.21 6.33
C LYS A 620 -5.86 0.75 6.37
N PRO A 621 -5.83 -0.02 5.26
CA PRO A 621 -5.40 -1.42 5.29
C PRO A 621 -3.95 -1.65 5.74
N LEU A 622 -3.08 -0.63 5.66
CA LEU A 622 -1.72 -0.67 6.18
C LEU A 622 -1.68 -0.32 7.66
N VAL A 623 -2.51 0.64 8.10
CA VAL A 623 -2.53 1.09 9.51
C VAL A 623 -3.20 0.05 10.40
N ASP A 624 -4.24 -0.64 9.91
CA ASP A 624 -4.95 -1.71 10.62
C ASP A 624 -4.05 -2.85 11.10
N ILE A 625 -2.87 -3.02 10.47
CA ILE A 625 -1.93 -4.07 10.83
C ILE A 625 -0.82 -3.59 11.76
N ILE A 626 -0.76 -2.31 12.10
CA ILE A 626 0.28 -1.74 12.97
C ILE A 626 -0.17 -1.92 14.43
N PRO A 627 0.46 -2.82 15.19
CA PRO A 627 0.03 -3.14 16.54
C PRO A 627 0.05 -1.89 17.44
N GLY A 628 -1.09 -1.54 18.04
CA GLY A 628 -1.18 -0.49 19.04
C GLY A 628 -1.00 0.95 18.53
N THR A 629 -1.00 1.19 17.21
CA THR A 629 -0.94 2.55 16.65
C THR A 629 -2.11 3.44 17.12
N THR A 630 -1.88 4.73 17.33
CA THR A 630 -2.98 5.71 17.46
C THR A 630 -3.36 6.17 16.07
N MET A 631 -4.58 5.86 15.61
CA MET A 631 -5.05 6.20 14.27
C MET A 631 -5.79 7.53 14.28
N GLY A 632 -5.21 8.55 13.66
CA GLY A 632 -5.86 9.84 13.40
C GLY A 632 -6.38 9.92 11.97
N TYR A 633 -7.59 10.42 11.78
CA TYR A 633 -8.09 10.77 10.45
C TYR A 633 -8.20 12.30 10.31
N ASP A 634 -7.40 12.90 9.42
CA ASP A 634 -7.46 14.34 9.07
C ASP A 634 -8.23 14.50 7.76
N CYS A 635 -9.55 14.71 7.89
CA CYS A 635 -10.50 14.90 6.80
C CYS A 635 -10.43 16.34 6.28
N MET A 636 -9.73 16.51 5.15
CA MET A 636 -9.48 17.83 4.57
C MET A 636 -10.51 18.23 3.52
N ASP A 637 -11.11 17.26 2.82
CA ASP A 637 -11.98 17.47 1.67
C ASP A 637 -13.24 16.63 1.78
N HIS A 638 -14.32 17.12 1.16
CA HIS A 638 -15.54 16.32 1.02
C HIS A 638 -15.37 15.33 -0.14
N HIS A 639 -14.87 14.12 0.16
CA HIS A 639 -14.54 13.13 -0.87
C HIS A 639 -15.75 12.75 -1.74
N VAL A 640 -16.97 12.76 -1.22
CA VAL A 640 -18.20 12.53 -2.02
C VAL A 640 -18.38 13.57 -3.15
N GLY A 641 -17.81 14.78 -3.01
CA GLY A 641 -17.92 15.87 -3.98
C GLY A 641 -17.04 15.74 -5.23
N PHE A 642 -16.12 14.76 -5.30
CA PHE A 642 -15.31 14.54 -6.49
C PHE A 642 -16.09 13.72 -7.54
N HIS A 643 -16.22 14.27 -8.75
CA HIS A 643 -17.02 13.71 -9.85
C HIS A 643 -16.59 12.30 -10.33
N GLU A 644 -15.44 11.79 -9.87
CA GLU A 644 -14.84 10.53 -10.34
C GLU A 644 -14.85 9.40 -9.28
N ASN A 645 -15.51 9.60 -8.13
CA ASN A 645 -15.48 8.61 -7.05
C ASN A 645 -16.46 7.45 -7.27
N THR A 646 -15.97 6.22 -7.10
CA THR A 646 -16.83 5.04 -7.08
C THR A 646 -17.68 5.04 -5.80
N LYS A 647 -18.92 4.51 -5.84
CA LYS A 647 -19.82 4.42 -4.67
C LYS A 647 -19.21 3.68 -3.46
N ALA A 648 -18.09 2.98 -3.65
CA ALA A 648 -17.38 2.22 -2.63
C ALA A 648 -16.49 3.08 -1.72
N ILE A 649 -16.04 4.26 -2.15
CA ILE A 649 -15.15 5.13 -1.37
C ILE A 649 -15.89 5.80 -0.20
N PRO A 650 -17.09 6.37 -0.36
CA PRO A 650 -17.82 6.98 0.77
C PRO A 650 -18.16 5.99 1.88
N LEU A 651 -18.56 4.76 1.54
CA LEU A 651 -18.81 3.70 2.53
C LEU A 651 -17.54 3.30 3.29
N ALA A 652 -16.40 3.30 2.59
CA ALA A 652 -15.12 2.98 3.19
C ALA A 652 -14.59 4.12 4.08
N GLU A 653 -14.81 5.37 3.69
CA GLU A 653 -14.51 6.55 4.52
C GLU A 653 -15.28 6.53 5.84
N MET A 654 -16.57 6.12 5.83
CA MET A 654 -17.34 5.92 7.06
C MET A 654 -16.66 4.91 8.01
N GLU A 655 -16.15 3.80 7.48
CA GLU A 655 -15.41 2.81 8.28
C GLU A 655 -14.15 3.41 8.89
N LEU A 656 -13.41 4.25 8.15
CA LEU A 656 -12.25 4.98 8.71
C LEU A 656 -12.67 5.98 9.78
N ILE A 657 -13.76 6.72 9.58
CA ILE A 657 -14.29 7.67 10.57
C ILE A 657 -14.63 6.92 11.85
N GLU A 658 -15.43 5.86 11.77
CA GLU A 658 -15.82 5.05 12.93
C GLU A 658 -14.61 4.47 13.64
N ASP A 659 -13.60 4.05 12.89
CA ASP A 659 -12.42 3.40 13.45
C ASP A 659 -11.32 4.35 13.97
N ALA A 660 -11.21 5.59 13.49
CA ALA A 660 -10.11 6.47 13.91
C ALA A 660 -10.17 6.76 15.41
N ASP A 661 -9.05 6.75 16.13
CA ASP A 661 -9.00 7.16 17.54
C ASP A 661 -9.40 8.63 17.72
N PHE A 662 -8.99 9.50 16.79
CA PHE A 662 -9.44 10.89 16.70
C PHE A 662 -9.72 11.28 15.24
N VAL A 663 -10.70 12.17 15.05
CA VAL A 663 -11.06 12.72 13.73
C VAL A 663 -10.90 14.23 13.75
N ILE A 664 -10.22 14.75 12.74
CA ILE A 664 -10.02 16.17 12.49
C ILE A 664 -10.76 16.55 11.22
N THR A 665 -11.44 17.68 11.23
CA THR A 665 -12.03 18.29 10.04
C THR A 665 -11.45 19.67 9.78
N SER A 666 -11.20 19.99 8.50
CA SER A 666 -10.62 21.28 8.09
C SER A 666 -11.64 22.43 8.00
N SER A 667 -12.95 22.14 7.98
CA SER A 667 -14.02 23.11 7.84
C SER A 667 -15.27 22.76 8.66
N GLN A 668 -16.08 23.79 8.94
CA GLN A 668 -17.35 23.67 9.64
C GLN A 668 -18.33 22.75 8.89
N TYR A 669 -18.35 22.81 7.55
CA TYR A 669 -19.21 21.94 6.75
C TYR A 669 -18.89 20.45 6.97
N LEU A 670 -17.60 20.10 7.01
CA LEU A 670 -17.18 18.72 7.31
C LEU A 670 -17.49 18.37 8.77
N TYR A 671 -17.20 19.26 9.71
CA TYR A 671 -17.52 19.08 11.12
C TYR A 671 -19.00 18.78 11.35
N ASP A 672 -19.90 19.59 10.79
CA ASP A 672 -21.35 19.45 10.96
C ASP A 672 -21.89 18.14 10.38
N ASN A 673 -21.19 17.54 9.43
CA ASN A 673 -21.56 16.26 8.84
C ASN A 673 -20.99 15.07 9.63
N ILE A 674 -19.71 15.14 10.01
CA ILE A 674 -18.99 14.02 10.64
C ILE A 674 -19.25 13.95 12.15
N SER A 675 -19.41 15.09 12.83
CA SER A 675 -19.71 15.14 14.29
C SER A 675 -21.02 14.45 14.67
N LYS A 676 -21.93 14.26 13.71
CA LYS A 676 -23.17 13.47 13.89
C LYS A 676 -22.91 11.97 14.02
N ILE A 677 -21.75 11.51 13.56
CA ILE A 677 -21.36 10.10 13.48
C ILE A 677 -20.34 9.78 14.58
N ARG A 678 -19.33 10.64 14.74
CA ARG A 678 -18.24 10.45 15.70
C ARG A 678 -17.79 11.79 16.29
N GLU A 679 -17.35 11.76 17.55
CA GLU A 679 -16.66 12.90 18.15
C GLU A 679 -15.50 13.35 17.26
N THR A 680 -15.53 14.64 16.91
CA THR A 680 -14.68 15.23 15.87
C THR A 680 -14.17 16.56 16.38
N THR A 681 -12.93 16.92 16.04
CA THR A 681 -12.35 18.23 16.36
C THR A 681 -12.20 19.06 15.09
N LEU A 682 -12.65 20.31 15.14
CA LEU A 682 -12.47 21.25 14.05
C LEU A 682 -11.11 21.95 14.17
N ILE A 683 -10.14 21.56 13.33
CA ILE A 683 -8.83 22.21 13.24
C ILE A 683 -8.69 22.77 11.83
N ARG A 684 -8.92 24.08 11.69
CA ARG A 684 -8.85 24.78 10.41
C ARG A 684 -7.43 24.82 9.85
N ASN A 685 -7.28 25.27 8.62
CA ASN A 685 -5.96 25.53 8.05
C ASN A 685 -5.27 26.71 8.76
N GLY A 686 -3.98 26.87 8.48
CA GLY A 686 -3.16 27.96 9.00
C GLY A 686 -2.25 28.55 7.93
N CYS A 687 -1.30 29.37 8.38
CA CYS A 687 -0.25 29.93 7.54
C CYS A 687 1.13 29.75 8.19
N ASP A 688 2.19 29.90 7.40
CA ASP A 688 3.55 30.10 7.92
C ASP A 688 3.77 31.61 8.06
N PHE A 689 3.37 32.15 9.23
CA PHE A 689 3.29 33.60 9.40
C PHE A 689 4.66 34.26 9.23
N SER A 690 5.70 33.67 9.83
CA SER A 690 7.06 34.22 9.78
C SER A 690 7.62 34.26 8.35
N PHE A 691 7.38 33.21 7.56
CA PHE A 691 7.82 33.14 6.16
C PHE A 691 7.11 34.15 5.26
N LEU A 692 5.80 34.34 5.43
CA LEU A 692 4.98 35.18 4.54
C LEU A 692 4.98 36.66 4.93
N HIS A 693 5.09 36.96 6.23
CA HIS A 693 5.09 38.33 6.74
C HIS A 693 6.41 39.06 6.47
N ASN A 694 7.54 38.35 6.47
CA ASN A 694 8.86 38.96 6.33
C ASN A 694 9.12 39.50 4.91
N THR A 695 9.51 40.78 4.83
CA THR A 695 9.84 41.49 3.58
C THR A 695 11.32 41.83 3.44
N GLN A 696 12.15 41.57 4.46
CA GLN A 696 13.53 42.09 4.52
C GLN A 696 14.45 41.59 3.39
N ASP A 697 14.18 40.41 2.82
CA ASP A 697 15.01 39.79 1.78
C ASP A 697 14.33 39.74 0.39
N VAL A 698 13.23 40.48 0.20
CA VAL A 698 12.36 40.30 -0.97
C VAL A 698 12.29 41.59 -1.79
N GLU A 699 12.89 41.56 -2.99
CA GLU A 699 12.72 42.63 -3.99
C GLU A 699 11.27 42.62 -4.52
N VAL A 700 10.43 43.50 -3.97
CA VAL A 700 9.05 43.68 -4.39
C VAL A 700 9.00 44.60 -5.62
N PRO A 701 8.43 44.16 -6.76
CA PRO A 701 8.26 45.03 -7.93
C PRO A 701 7.43 46.26 -7.59
N GLU A 702 7.88 47.47 -7.95
CA GLU A 702 7.08 48.69 -7.85
C GLU A 702 5.82 48.57 -8.73
N ASN A 703 4.67 49.01 -8.19
CA ASN A 703 3.39 49.00 -8.88
C ASN A 703 3.04 50.41 -9.36
N THR A 704 2.91 50.58 -10.67
CA THR A 704 2.38 51.82 -11.28
C THR A 704 0.85 51.79 -11.45
N VAL A 705 0.23 50.62 -11.25
CA VAL A 705 -1.20 50.34 -11.40
C VAL A 705 -1.66 49.39 -10.30
N THR A 706 -2.93 49.46 -9.90
CA THR A 706 -3.49 48.54 -8.90
C THR A 706 -3.40 47.10 -9.43
N ARG A 707 -2.75 46.24 -8.64
CA ARG A 707 -2.55 44.83 -8.97
C ARG A 707 -3.41 43.92 -8.09
N VAL A 708 -4.34 43.22 -8.74
CA VAL A 708 -5.15 42.17 -8.14
C VAL A 708 -4.47 40.82 -8.33
N GLY A 709 -4.23 40.08 -7.25
CA GLY A 709 -3.45 38.85 -7.27
C GLY A 709 -4.20 37.60 -6.83
N TYR A 710 -3.96 36.49 -7.51
CA TYR A 710 -4.31 35.14 -7.06
C TYR A 710 -3.09 34.23 -7.18
N ILE A 711 -2.84 33.44 -6.13
CA ILE A 711 -1.80 32.40 -6.08
C ILE A 711 -2.49 31.08 -5.72
N GLY A 712 -2.53 30.12 -6.63
CA GLY A 712 -3.13 28.82 -6.40
C GLY A 712 -3.44 28.07 -7.70
N ALA A 713 -3.99 26.86 -7.56
CA ALA A 713 -4.44 26.10 -8.73
C ALA A 713 -5.61 26.82 -9.43
N ILE A 714 -5.53 26.93 -10.76
CA ILE A 714 -6.58 27.45 -11.63
C ILE A 714 -7.25 26.24 -12.30
N ALA A 715 -8.19 25.62 -11.58
CA ALA A 715 -8.89 24.41 -11.98
C ALA A 715 -10.40 24.67 -12.15
N GLU A 716 -11.22 23.62 -12.19
CA GLU A 716 -12.67 23.71 -12.45
C GLU A 716 -13.45 24.54 -11.41
N TRP A 717 -12.97 24.57 -10.16
CA TRP A 717 -13.54 25.36 -9.07
C TRP A 717 -13.20 26.85 -9.15
N PHE A 718 -12.19 27.24 -9.95
CA PHE A 718 -11.84 28.65 -10.16
C PHE A 718 -12.85 29.32 -11.10
N ASP A 719 -13.45 30.43 -10.65
CA ASP A 719 -14.42 31.20 -11.42
C ASP A 719 -13.71 32.18 -12.38
N ALA A 720 -13.25 31.62 -13.51
CA ALA A 720 -12.61 32.40 -14.55
C ALA A 720 -13.54 33.46 -15.16
N GLU A 721 -14.86 33.23 -15.18
CA GLU A 721 -15.81 34.17 -15.78
C GLU A 721 -15.98 35.41 -14.90
N LEU A 722 -16.09 35.21 -13.59
CA LEU A 722 -16.09 36.30 -12.60
C LEU A 722 -14.85 37.20 -12.73
N VAL A 723 -13.65 36.61 -12.86
CA VAL A 723 -12.41 37.38 -13.01
C VAL A 723 -12.37 38.15 -14.33
N ILE A 724 -12.86 37.55 -15.43
CA ILE A 724 -12.95 38.22 -16.73
C ILE A 724 -13.93 39.40 -16.70
N GLU A 725 -15.07 39.25 -16.02
CA GLU A 725 -16.02 40.34 -15.84
C GLU A 725 -15.42 41.49 -15.03
N ALA A 726 -14.74 41.18 -13.92
CA ALA A 726 -14.04 42.17 -13.12
C ALA A 726 -12.94 42.90 -13.91
N ALA A 727 -12.13 42.17 -14.67
CA ALA A 727 -11.07 42.74 -15.50
C ALA A 727 -11.60 43.68 -16.60
N LYS A 728 -12.77 43.39 -17.17
CA LYS A 728 -13.42 44.29 -18.15
C LYS A 728 -13.95 45.58 -17.51
N LEU A 729 -14.47 45.49 -16.29
CA LEU A 729 -15.02 46.64 -15.55
C LEU A 729 -13.92 47.51 -14.90
N LEU A 730 -12.70 46.98 -14.79
CA LEU A 730 -11.53 47.64 -14.23
C LEU A 730 -10.34 47.62 -15.22
N PRO A 731 -10.44 48.29 -16.39
CA PRO A 731 -9.44 48.21 -17.45
C PRO A 731 -8.08 48.78 -17.07
N GLU A 732 -8.04 49.72 -16.11
CA GLU A 732 -6.82 50.35 -15.59
C GLU A 732 -6.08 49.48 -14.54
N TRP A 733 -6.66 48.34 -14.14
CA TRP A 733 -6.10 47.45 -13.13
C TRP A 733 -5.52 46.20 -13.78
N GLU A 734 -4.49 45.61 -13.17
CA GLU A 734 -3.91 44.35 -13.61
C GLU A 734 -4.33 43.17 -12.74
N PHE A 735 -4.65 42.03 -13.35
CA PHE A 735 -5.01 40.79 -12.67
C PHE A 735 -3.91 39.75 -12.89
N TRP A 736 -3.14 39.44 -11.85
CA TRP A 736 -2.06 38.47 -11.89
C TRP A 736 -2.53 37.14 -11.31
N LEU A 737 -2.62 36.12 -12.16
CA LEU A 737 -3.02 34.77 -11.77
C LEU A 737 -1.80 33.85 -11.84
N ILE A 738 -1.40 33.33 -10.69
CA ILE A 738 -0.19 32.54 -10.50
C ILE A 738 -0.56 31.13 -10.07
N GLY A 739 -0.05 30.13 -10.77
CA GLY A 739 -0.22 28.72 -10.48
C GLY A 739 -0.63 27.88 -11.68
N SER A 740 -0.82 26.59 -11.40
CA SER A 740 -1.14 25.57 -12.39
C SER A 740 -2.47 25.80 -13.09
N THR A 741 -2.52 25.58 -14.39
CA THR A 741 -3.75 25.69 -15.19
C THR A 741 -4.31 24.34 -15.65
N VAL A 742 -3.78 23.24 -15.11
CA VAL A 742 -4.18 21.88 -15.50
C VAL A 742 -5.65 21.65 -15.12
N GLY A 743 -6.45 21.15 -16.06
CA GLY A 743 -7.87 20.84 -15.86
C GLY A 743 -8.86 22.00 -16.09
N SER A 744 -8.39 23.20 -16.46
CA SER A 744 -9.28 24.35 -16.75
C SER A 744 -9.14 24.88 -18.17
N ASN A 745 -10.25 25.31 -18.78
CA ASN A 745 -10.25 25.98 -20.08
C ASN A 745 -9.85 27.46 -19.93
N ILE A 746 -8.54 27.72 -19.88
CA ILE A 746 -7.98 29.06 -19.68
C ILE A 746 -8.02 29.96 -20.93
N ASN A 747 -8.51 29.48 -22.08
CA ASN A 747 -8.49 30.26 -23.32
C ASN A 747 -9.26 31.58 -23.21
N LYS A 748 -10.30 31.62 -22.37
CA LYS A 748 -11.06 32.85 -22.08
C LYS A 748 -10.24 33.86 -21.27
N LEU A 749 -9.37 33.42 -20.36
CA LEU A 749 -8.53 34.28 -19.50
C LEU A 749 -7.41 34.97 -20.28
N LYS A 750 -7.00 34.44 -21.43
CA LYS A 750 -5.98 35.04 -22.30
C LYS A 750 -6.49 36.21 -23.17
N LYS A 751 -7.80 36.47 -23.18
CA LYS A 751 -8.40 37.48 -24.05
C LYS A 751 -8.24 38.91 -23.53
N PRO A 752 -8.52 39.21 -22.24
CA PRO A 752 -8.32 40.56 -21.71
C PRO A 752 -6.82 40.86 -21.57
N SER A 753 -6.37 42.01 -22.07
CA SER A 753 -4.95 42.41 -22.04
C SER A 753 -4.43 42.71 -20.63
N ASN A 754 -5.34 42.96 -19.68
CA ASN A 754 -5.02 43.27 -18.29
C ASN A 754 -5.07 42.03 -17.36
N ILE A 755 -5.21 40.81 -17.91
CA ILE A 755 -5.01 39.55 -17.16
C ILE A 755 -3.64 38.97 -17.54
N LYS A 756 -2.80 38.71 -16.53
CA LYS A 756 -1.49 38.06 -16.68
C LYS A 756 -1.50 36.67 -16.04
N LEU A 757 -1.24 35.65 -16.86
CA LEU A 757 -1.04 34.27 -16.41
C LEU A 757 0.46 34.04 -16.23
N ILE A 758 0.92 33.89 -14.98
CA ILE A 758 2.36 33.80 -14.66
C ILE A 758 2.85 32.34 -14.70
N GLY A 759 1.95 31.38 -14.46
CA GLY A 759 2.29 29.96 -14.34
C GLY A 759 2.72 29.58 -12.92
N GLU A 760 3.25 28.37 -12.77
CA GLU A 760 3.71 27.85 -11.48
C GLU A 760 5.03 28.51 -11.05
N ILE A 761 5.15 28.82 -9.76
CA ILE A 761 6.36 29.37 -9.14
C ILE A 761 6.78 28.49 -7.95
N PRO A 762 8.08 28.44 -7.61
CA PRO A 762 8.54 27.79 -6.38
C PRO A 762 7.89 28.42 -5.14
N TYR A 763 7.60 27.62 -4.10
CA TYR A 763 6.98 28.12 -2.87
C TYR A 763 7.82 29.23 -2.20
N SER A 764 9.15 29.15 -2.29
CA SER A 764 10.08 30.17 -1.79
C SER A 764 9.90 31.55 -2.45
N GLU A 765 9.30 31.63 -3.64
CA GLU A 765 9.03 32.90 -4.34
C GLU A 765 7.65 33.49 -4.01
N VAL A 766 6.79 32.76 -3.28
CA VAL A 766 5.43 33.23 -2.96
C VAL A 766 5.42 34.60 -2.25
N PRO A 767 6.27 34.87 -1.23
CA PRO A 767 6.32 36.18 -0.58
C PRO A 767 6.56 37.33 -1.57
N LYS A 768 7.43 37.14 -2.56
CA LYS A 768 7.76 38.15 -3.59
C LYS A 768 6.52 38.61 -4.35
N TYR A 769 5.76 37.65 -4.87
CA TYR A 769 4.55 37.98 -5.62
C TYR A 769 3.44 38.48 -4.72
N LEU A 770 3.27 37.88 -3.55
CA LEU A 770 2.24 38.25 -2.58
C LEU A 770 2.39 39.71 -2.14
N HIS A 771 3.61 40.12 -1.77
CA HIS A 771 3.88 41.51 -1.37
C HIS A 771 3.72 42.52 -2.51
N SER A 772 3.79 42.05 -3.76
CA SER A 772 3.55 42.87 -4.95
C SER A 772 2.08 43.11 -5.26
N PHE A 773 1.14 42.47 -4.56
CA PHE A 773 -0.29 42.68 -4.79
C PHE A 773 -0.83 43.84 -3.95
N ASP A 774 -1.78 44.57 -4.52
CA ASP A 774 -2.56 45.60 -3.82
C ASP A 774 -3.81 44.98 -3.17
N VAL A 775 -4.45 44.07 -3.89
CA VAL A 775 -5.64 43.33 -3.45
C VAL A 775 -5.48 41.86 -3.84
N CYS A 776 -5.81 40.93 -2.93
CA CYS A 776 -5.78 39.51 -3.23
C CYS A 776 -7.20 38.96 -3.42
N ILE A 777 -7.37 37.98 -4.31
CA ILE A 777 -8.68 37.39 -4.61
C ILE A 777 -8.75 35.89 -4.36
N ILE A 778 -9.93 35.41 -4.00
CA ILE A 778 -10.28 33.98 -3.97
C ILE A 778 -11.63 33.79 -4.70
N PRO A 779 -11.59 33.69 -6.05
CA PRO A 779 -12.79 33.69 -6.89
C PRO A 779 -13.25 32.25 -7.14
N PHE A 780 -13.74 31.55 -6.13
CA PHE A 780 -14.16 30.15 -6.30
C PHE A 780 -15.66 30.04 -6.56
N LYS A 781 -16.05 29.13 -7.45
CA LYS A 781 -17.45 28.75 -7.64
C LYS A 781 -17.97 28.09 -6.37
N ILE A 782 -19.24 28.31 -6.02
CA ILE A 782 -19.88 27.63 -4.88
C ILE A 782 -20.51 26.32 -5.39
N ILE A 783 -19.72 25.27 -5.40
CA ILE A 783 -20.10 23.89 -5.78
C ILE A 783 -19.87 22.92 -4.61
N GLU A 784 -20.37 21.68 -4.69
CA GLU A 784 -20.22 20.67 -3.62
C GLU A 784 -18.77 20.52 -3.14
N LEU A 785 -17.81 20.44 -4.06
CA LEU A 785 -16.38 20.37 -3.75
C LEU A 785 -15.93 21.54 -2.86
N THR A 786 -16.34 22.76 -3.20
CA THR A 786 -15.89 23.98 -2.52
C THR A 786 -16.65 24.31 -1.24
N LYS A 787 -17.75 23.62 -0.94
CA LYS A 787 -18.52 23.84 0.30
C LYS A 787 -17.69 23.52 1.55
N ALA A 788 -16.83 22.50 1.43
CA ALA A 788 -15.91 22.07 2.47
C ALA A 788 -14.57 22.83 2.48
N THR A 789 -14.32 23.71 1.51
CA THR A 789 -13.03 24.38 1.38
C THR A 789 -12.83 25.42 2.47
N ASN A 790 -11.84 25.20 3.34
CA ASN A 790 -11.24 26.23 4.19
C ASN A 790 -9.98 26.79 3.49
N PRO A 791 -10.07 27.91 2.75
CA PRO A 791 -9.01 28.31 1.83
C PRO A 791 -7.76 28.83 2.55
N VAL A 792 -6.65 28.08 2.43
CA VAL A 792 -5.32 28.45 2.97
C VAL A 792 -4.90 29.87 2.57
N LYS A 793 -5.31 30.31 1.37
CA LYS A 793 -4.97 31.61 0.81
C LYS A 793 -5.51 32.80 1.61
N VAL A 794 -6.60 32.65 2.37
CA VAL A 794 -7.04 33.72 3.27
C VAL A 794 -5.98 34.01 4.32
N TYR A 795 -5.49 32.97 5.00
CA TYR A 795 -4.48 33.09 6.04
C TYR A 795 -3.16 33.63 5.47
N GLU A 796 -2.73 33.11 4.32
CA GLU A 796 -1.50 33.57 3.66
C GLU A 796 -1.58 35.07 3.30
N TYR A 797 -2.67 35.51 2.69
CA TYR A 797 -2.77 36.90 2.23
C TYR A 797 -2.89 37.89 3.39
N LEU A 798 -3.67 37.55 4.42
CA LEU A 798 -3.79 38.36 5.62
C LEU A 798 -2.49 38.41 6.43
N SER A 799 -1.67 37.34 6.41
CA SER A 799 -0.34 37.35 7.06
C SER A 799 0.62 38.38 6.44
N ALA A 800 0.50 38.63 5.14
CA ALA A 800 1.23 39.67 4.43
C ALA A 800 0.56 41.06 4.52
N GLY A 801 -0.51 41.20 5.31
CA GLY A 801 -1.26 42.44 5.46
C GLY A 801 -2.03 42.87 4.21
N LYS A 802 -2.36 41.94 3.31
CA LYS A 802 -3.07 42.24 2.06
C LYS A 802 -4.58 42.07 2.21
N PRO A 803 -5.40 43.04 1.76
CA PRO A 803 -6.85 42.88 1.78
C PRO A 803 -7.27 41.76 0.83
N VAL A 804 -8.23 40.95 1.27
CA VAL A 804 -8.71 39.76 0.53
C VAL A 804 -10.16 39.96 0.10
N VAL A 805 -10.45 39.72 -1.18
CA VAL A 805 -11.81 39.66 -1.72
C VAL A 805 -12.13 38.23 -2.13
N SER A 806 -13.25 37.69 -1.69
CA SER A 806 -13.63 36.30 -2.01
C SER A 806 -15.10 36.19 -2.35
N THR A 807 -15.43 35.17 -3.14
CA THR A 807 -16.82 34.71 -3.26
C THR A 807 -17.34 34.22 -1.90
N ALA A 808 -18.65 34.19 -1.72
CA ALA A 808 -19.32 33.82 -0.48
C ALA A 808 -19.26 32.31 -0.13
N LEU A 809 -18.06 31.73 -0.14
CA LEU A 809 -17.76 30.39 0.33
C LEU A 809 -18.20 30.22 1.80
N PRO A 810 -18.73 29.05 2.21
CA PRO A 810 -19.20 28.83 3.59
C PRO A 810 -18.20 29.21 4.67
N GLU A 811 -16.95 28.76 4.56
CA GLU A 811 -15.89 29.08 5.53
C GLU A 811 -15.47 30.55 5.52
N VAL A 812 -15.48 31.19 4.35
CA VAL A 812 -15.05 32.59 4.24
C VAL A 812 -16.10 33.55 4.79
N LYS A 813 -17.39 33.19 4.72
CA LYS A 813 -18.46 33.97 5.37
C LYS A 813 -18.29 34.08 6.89
N LEU A 814 -17.63 33.11 7.52
CA LEU A 814 -17.31 33.17 8.96
C LEU A 814 -16.19 34.18 9.27
N LEU A 815 -15.53 34.71 8.23
CA LEU A 815 -14.40 35.64 8.30
C LEU A 815 -14.74 37.00 7.67
N ASP A 816 -16.02 37.35 7.55
CA ASP A 816 -16.49 38.62 6.95
C ASP A 816 -15.92 39.88 7.64
N ARG A 817 -15.55 39.76 8.91
CA ARG A 817 -14.80 40.79 9.66
C ARG A 817 -13.41 41.08 9.07
N PHE A 818 -12.77 40.10 8.44
CA PHE A 818 -11.40 40.20 7.92
C PHE A 818 -11.34 40.15 6.39
N VAL A 819 -12.35 39.58 5.73
CA VAL A 819 -12.39 39.32 4.29
C VAL A 819 -13.59 40.02 3.67
N TYR A 820 -13.37 40.68 2.54
CA TYR A 820 -14.44 41.29 1.74
C TYR A 820 -15.18 40.21 0.96
N VAL A 821 -16.36 39.82 1.45
CA VAL A 821 -17.18 38.76 0.84
C VAL A 821 -18.12 39.35 -0.22
N ALA A 822 -18.23 38.67 -1.36
CA ALA A 822 -19.14 39.02 -2.44
C ALA A 822 -20.02 37.84 -2.88
N HIS A 823 -21.29 38.11 -3.18
CA HIS A 823 -22.30 37.12 -3.58
C HIS A 823 -22.53 37.05 -5.09
N ASN A 824 -22.10 38.05 -5.85
CA ASN A 824 -22.27 38.13 -7.31
C ASN A 824 -21.16 39.00 -7.93
N SER A 825 -21.09 39.06 -9.27
CA SER A 825 -20.02 39.78 -9.97
C SER A 825 -20.03 41.29 -9.78
N THR A 826 -21.20 41.90 -9.62
CA THR A 826 -21.32 43.35 -9.36
C THR A 826 -20.76 43.69 -7.98
N GLU A 827 -21.15 42.92 -6.97
CA GLU A 827 -20.62 43.06 -5.61
C GLU A 827 -19.12 42.75 -5.56
N PHE A 828 -18.64 41.75 -6.31
CA PHE A 828 -17.21 41.41 -6.34
C PHE A 828 -16.35 42.60 -6.81
N VAL A 829 -16.80 43.32 -7.84
CA VAL A 829 -16.11 44.54 -8.31
C VAL A 829 -16.20 45.69 -7.30
N GLN A 830 -17.34 45.84 -6.62
CA GLN A 830 -17.48 46.81 -5.55
C GLN A 830 -16.51 46.51 -4.39
N LYS A 831 -16.43 45.25 -3.96
CA LYS A 831 -15.53 44.77 -2.91
C LYS A 831 -14.06 44.91 -3.28
N LEU A 832 -13.68 44.73 -4.55
CA LEU A 832 -12.34 45.05 -5.04
C LEU A 832 -11.97 46.52 -4.83
N LYS A 833 -12.89 47.45 -5.13
CA LYS A 833 -12.66 48.89 -4.93
C LYS A 833 -12.59 49.26 -3.45
N GLU A 834 -13.45 48.67 -2.61
CA GLU A 834 -13.42 48.85 -1.15
C GLU A 834 -12.10 48.32 -0.55
N ALA A 835 -11.63 47.16 -1.01
CA ALA A 835 -10.36 46.56 -0.59
C ALA A 835 -9.15 47.43 -0.97
N ASP A 836 -9.09 47.92 -2.22
CA ASP A 836 -8.01 48.79 -2.70
C ASP A 836 -7.97 50.12 -1.94
N ALA A 837 -9.13 50.71 -1.62
CA ALA A 837 -9.21 51.92 -0.80
C ALA A 837 -8.66 51.72 0.62
N ASN A 838 -8.73 50.49 1.15
CA ASN A 838 -8.31 50.14 2.50
C ASN A 838 -6.91 49.49 2.58
N LYS A 839 -6.23 49.26 1.46
CA LYS A 839 -4.95 48.50 1.40
C LYS A 839 -3.81 49.09 2.23
N ASN A 840 -3.88 50.38 2.55
CA ASN A 840 -2.88 51.10 3.35
C ASN A 840 -3.40 51.50 4.75
N ASN A 841 -4.59 51.03 5.14
CA ASN A 841 -5.15 51.32 6.45
C ASN A 841 -4.39 50.52 7.52
N LYS A 842 -3.58 51.22 8.32
CA LYS A 842 -2.71 50.61 9.35
C LYS A 842 -3.47 49.80 10.38
N GLU A 843 -4.65 50.24 10.80
CA GLU A 843 -5.46 49.55 11.80
C GLU A 843 -5.99 48.23 11.25
N LEU A 844 -6.48 48.22 10.01
CA LEU A 844 -6.94 46.99 9.36
C LEU A 844 -5.78 46.02 9.11
N ILE A 845 -4.63 46.50 8.62
CA ILE A 845 -3.44 45.68 8.42
C ILE A 845 -3.00 45.02 9.74
N GLN A 846 -3.00 45.79 10.84
CA GLN A 846 -2.69 45.25 12.16
C GLN A 846 -3.68 44.16 12.57
N GLN A 847 -4.99 44.40 12.44
CA GLN A 847 -6.01 43.39 12.75
C GLN A 847 -5.86 42.11 11.91
N TRP A 848 -5.57 42.24 10.60
CA TRP A 848 -5.37 41.11 9.70
C TRP A 848 -4.14 40.29 10.06
N THR A 849 -3.01 40.95 10.35
CA THR A 849 -1.74 40.30 10.65
C THR A 849 -1.75 39.64 12.03
N GLU A 850 -2.31 40.31 13.05
CA GLU A 850 -2.50 39.72 14.39
C GLU A 850 -3.41 38.48 14.34
N TRP A 851 -4.52 38.57 13.60
CA TRP A 851 -5.38 37.41 13.39
C TRP A 851 -4.62 36.29 12.69
N ALA A 852 -3.96 36.55 11.56
CA ALA A 852 -3.23 35.53 10.82
C ALA A 852 -2.11 34.88 11.64
N GLN A 853 -1.41 35.65 12.48
CA GLN A 853 -0.37 35.15 13.40
C GLN A 853 -0.94 34.14 14.40
N SER A 854 -2.14 34.40 14.93
CA SER A 854 -2.83 33.45 15.82
C SER A 854 -3.30 32.16 15.12
N GLN A 855 -3.21 32.10 13.79
CA GLN A 855 -3.59 30.95 12.97
C GLN A 855 -2.35 30.28 12.34
N ASP A 856 -1.18 30.36 12.98
CA ASP A 856 0.06 29.74 12.50
C ASP A 856 -0.02 28.21 12.53
N TRP A 857 0.70 27.54 11.62
CA TRP A 857 0.76 26.08 11.60
C TRP A 857 1.31 25.45 12.89
N SER A 858 2.14 26.16 13.64
CA SER A 858 2.62 25.72 14.97
C SER A 858 1.48 25.58 15.97
N GLU A 859 0.53 26.51 15.99
CA GLU A 859 -0.68 26.43 16.82
C GLU A 859 -1.58 25.27 16.40
N ARG A 860 -1.74 25.04 15.08
CA ARG A 860 -2.49 23.88 14.57
C ARG A 860 -1.85 22.57 14.98
N ALA A 861 -0.52 22.47 14.92
CA ALA A 861 0.18 21.28 15.36
C ALA A 861 0.02 21.04 16.87
N LEU A 862 -0.04 22.08 17.70
CA LEU A 862 -0.34 21.96 19.14
C LEU A 862 -1.77 21.44 19.38
N GLU A 863 -2.75 21.92 18.61
CA GLU A 863 -4.12 21.38 18.66
C GLU A 863 -4.16 19.91 18.26
N VAL A 864 -3.43 19.52 17.21
CA VAL A 864 -3.32 18.12 16.76
C VAL A 864 -2.59 17.24 17.80
N GLU A 865 -1.50 17.72 18.38
CA GLU A 865 -0.73 17.00 19.42
C GLU A 865 -1.62 16.67 20.62
N LYS A 866 -2.48 17.60 21.05
CA LYS A 866 -3.41 17.38 22.15
C LYS A 866 -4.29 16.14 21.91
N LEU A 867 -4.78 15.92 20.69
CA LEU A 867 -5.70 14.80 20.40
C LEU A 867 -5.13 13.41 20.69
N PHE A 868 -3.81 13.25 20.64
CA PHE A 868 -3.15 11.97 20.95
C PHE A 868 -2.24 12.01 22.18
N THR A 869 -2.18 13.16 22.89
CA THR A 869 -1.44 13.31 24.15
C THR A 869 -2.34 13.57 25.36
N SER A 870 -3.47 14.27 25.20
CA SER A 870 -4.38 14.65 26.29
C SER A 870 -5.27 13.51 26.81
N ASN A 871 -5.22 12.35 26.14
CA ASN A 871 -6.01 11.16 26.49
C ASN A 871 -5.15 10.05 27.15
N SER A 872 -4.00 10.36 27.76
CA SER A 872 -3.24 9.34 28.48
C SER A 872 -3.88 9.05 29.85
N ILE A 873 -4.83 8.13 29.86
CA ILE A 873 -5.42 7.54 31.07
C ILE A 873 -4.29 7.06 31.98
N LYS A 874 -4.18 7.55 33.20
CA LYS A 874 -3.09 7.10 34.08
C LYS A 874 -3.26 5.63 34.46
N VAL A 875 -2.19 4.83 34.35
CA VAL A 875 -2.28 3.38 34.62
C VAL A 875 -1.34 2.95 35.75
N SER A 876 -1.84 2.17 36.70
CA SER A 876 -1.00 1.51 37.72
C SER A 876 -0.97 0.01 37.47
N ILE A 877 0.23 -0.54 37.25
CA ILE A 877 0.45 -1.97 37.05
C ILE A 877 0.94 -2.56 38.36
N ILE A 878 0.18 -3.49 38.94
CA ILE A 878 0.49 -4.15 40.20
C ILE A 878 0.94 -5.56 39.89
N ILE A 879 2.14 -5.91 40.36
CA ILE A 879 2.72 -7.24 40.20
C ILE A 879 3.03 -7.80 41.57
N VAL A 880 2.27 -8.82 41.98
CA VAL A 880 2.54 -9.57 43.21
C VAL A 880 3.57 -10.66 42.92
N THR A 881 4.64 -10.71 43.70
CA THR A 881 5.72 -11.69 43.55
C THR A 881 5.83 -12.61 44.76
N TYR A 882 6.05 -13.90 44.51
CA TYR A 882 6.43 -14.86 45.55
C TYR A 882 7.32 -15.96 44.94
N ASN A 883 8.62 -15.82 45.14
CA ASN A 883 9.67 -16.60 44.48
C ASN A 883 9.54 -16.54 42.93
N ASN A 884 10.14 -17.51 42.23
CA ASN A 884 10.21 -17.60 40.78
C ASN A 884 11.03 -16.47 40.14
N LEU A 885 12.25 -16.27 40.63
CA LEU A 885 13.19 -15.24 40.15
C LEU A 885 13.27 -15.13 38.62
N GLU A 886 13.44 -16.25 37.91
CA GLU A 886 13.62 -16.22 36.45
C GLU A 886 12.35 -15.80 35.68
N LEU A 887 11.17 -16.19 36.17
CA LEU A 887 9.90 -15.73 35.59
C LEU A 887 9.66 -14.25 35.92
N THR A 888 10.00 -13.83 37.13
CA THR A 888 9.92 -12.42 37.57
C THR A 888 10.78 -11.53 36.67
N LYS A 889 12.02 -11.94 36.38
CA LYS A 889 12.90 -11.25 35.41
C LYS A 889 12.26 -11.15 34.04
N ALA A 890 11.75 -12.27 33.51
CA ALA A 890 11.13 -12.30 32.18
C ALA A 890 9.87 -11.42 32.10
N CYS A 891 9.04 -11.41 33.14
CA CYS A 891 7.88 -10.53 33.26
C CYS A 891 8.32 -9.06 33.23
N PHE A 892 9.27 -8.67 34.10
CA PHE A 892 9.74 -7.28 34.19
C PHE A 892 10.35 -6.81 32.88
N ASP A 893 11.22 -7.62 32.26
CA ASP A 893 11.83 -7.31 30.97
C ASP A 893 10.77 -7.15 29.87
N SER A 894 9.72 -7.97 29.86
CA SER A 894 8.62 -7.84 28.90
C SER A 894 7.81 -6.56 29.12
N VAL A 895 7.55 -6.17 30.38
CA VAL A 895 6.85 -4.92 30.73
C VAL A 895 7.68 -3.72 30.30
N ASP A 896 8.96 -3.63 30.65
CA ASP A 896 9.86 -2.55 30.22
C ASP A 896 9.96 -2.45 28.69
N LYS A 897 10.04 -3.60 28.02
CA LYS A 897 10.24 -3.68 26.58
C LYS A 897 8.99 -3.28 25.79
N TYR A 898 7.81 -3.74 26.20
CA TYR A 898 6.58 -3.67 25.41
C TYR A 898 5.53 -2.69 25.91
N THR A 899 5.75 -2.06 27.07
CA THR A 899 4.89 -0.99 27.57
C THR A 899 5.29 0.35 26.96
N ARG A 900 4.36 0.93 26.19
CA ARG A 900 4.51 2.24 25.55
C ARG A 900 3.27 3.06 25.88
N HIS A 901 3.30 3.63 27.07
CA HIS A 901 2.24 4.46 27.65
C HIS A 901 2.91 5.64 28.35
N ASN A 902 2.40 6.85 28.16
CA ASN A 902 3.10 8.06 28.60
C ASN A 902 2.96 8.31 30.10
N ASP A 903 1.89 7.80 30.73
CA ASP A 903 1.61 8.00 32.15
C ASP A 903 1.24 6.66 32.81
N TYR A 904 2.24 5.91 33.27
CA TYR A 904 2.04 4.67 34.02
C TYR A 904 3.07 4.51 35.14
N GLU A 905 2.69 3.77 36.17
CA GLU A 905 3.58 3.31 37.25
C GLU A 905 3.53 1.78 37.37
N VAL A 906 4.58 1.20 37.95
CA VAL A 906 4.64 -0.23 38.28
C VAL A 906 4.88 -0.39 39.78
N ILE A 907 4.03 -1.19 40.43
CA ILE A 907 4.04 -1.45 41.87
C ILE A 907 4.29 -2.94 42.08
N ILE A 908 5.47 -3.26 42.59
CA ILE A 908 5.85 -4.63 42.91
C ILE A 908 5.53 -4.89 44.37
N VAL A 909 4.74 -5.93 44.66
CA VAL A 909 4.43 -6.35 46.04
C VAL A 909 5.05 -7.73 46.26
N ASP A 910 6.17 -7.78 46.98
CA ASP A 910 6.85 -9.03 47.30
C ASP A 910 6.29 -9.68 48.57
N ASN A 911 5.70 -10.86 48.43
CA ASN A 911 5.12 -11.65 49.50
C ASN A 911 6.16 -12.53 50.22
N ALA A 912 7.28 -11.94 50.60
CA ALA A 912 8.38 -12.60 51.30
C ALA A 912 9.11 -13.72 50.54
N SER A 913 9.57 -13.38 49.32
CA SER A 913 10.39 -14.28 48.51
C SER A 913 11.75 -14.62 49.16
N LYS A 914 12.23 -15.85 48.92
CA LYS A 914 13.48 -16.39 49.52
C LYS A 914 14.48 -16.93 48.49
N ASP A 915 14.21 -16.78 47.20
CA ASP A 915 15.01 -17.33 46.10
C ASP A 915 15.92 -16.30 45.40
N GLY A 916 16.19 -15.17 46.07
CA GLY A 916 16.93 -14.04 45.49
C GLY A 916 16.07 -13.02 44.75
N SER A 917 14.74 -13.21 44.67
CA SER A 917 13.83 -12.24 44.05
C SER A 917 13.84 -10.87 44.72
N ARG A 918 13.97 -10.79 46.06
CA ARG A 918 14.01 -9.51 46.78
C ARG A 918 15.19 -8.63 46.35
N ASP A 919 16.42 -9.17 46.41
CA ASP A 919 17.64 -8.45 46.01
C ASP A 919 17.54 -7.98 44.54
N PHE A 920 16.98 -8.82 43.67
CA PHE A 920 16.73 -8.45 42.27
C PHE A 920 15.71 -7.31 42.14
N ILE A 921 14.57 -7.40 42.82
CA ILE A 921 13.51 -6.37 42.79
C ILE A 921 14.05 -5.02 43.25
N GLU A 922 14.73 -4.98 44.40
CA GLU A 922 15.32 -3.74 44.94
C GLU A 922 16.32 -3.13 43.96
N SER A 923 17.22 -3.95 43.40
CA SER A 923 18.18 -3.50 42.41
C SER A 923 17.49 -2.99 41.13
N TYR A 924 16.44 -3.67 40.66
CA TYR A 924 15.74 -3.32 39.42
C TYR A 924 14.97 -2.01 39.55
N VAL A 925 14.33 -1.80 40.70
CA VAL A 925 13.56 -0.59 41.02
C VAL A 925 14.47 0.61 41.24
N SER A 926 15.65 0.43 41.86
CA SER A 926 16.57 1.54 42.18
C SER A 926 17.04 2.37 40.97
N THR A 927 16.93 1.84 39.75
CA THR A 927 17.33 2.53 38.51
C THR A 927 16.13 3.05 37.71
N ARG A 928 14.90 3.05 38.26
CA ARG A 928 13.66 3.37 37.54
C ARG A 928 12.68 4.17 38.40
N ASP A 929 12.51 5.45 38.09
CA ASP A 929 11.66 6.37 38.88
C ASP A 929 10.15 6.02 38.88
N HIS A 930 9.66 5.30 37.87
CA HIS A 930 8.25 4.91 37.73
C HIS A 930 7.95 3.49 38.23
N TRP A 931 8.93 2.82 38.84
CA TRP A 931 8.77 1.53 39.50
C TRP A 931 8.92 1.74 41.00
N LYS A 932 8.11 1.03 41.80
CA LYS A 932 8.24 0.99 43.26
C LYS A 932 8.04 -0.43 43.76
N CYS A 933 8.60 -0.74 44.90
CA CYS A 933 8.42 -2.04 45.55
C CYS A 933 7.95 -1.90 46.99
N ILE A 934 7.18 -2.89 47.44
CA ILE A 934 6.70 -3.08 48.79
C ILE A 934 7.10 -4.49 49.18
N LEU A 935 7.90 -4.63 50.24
CA LEU A 935 8.41 -5.92 50.70
C LEU A 935 7.64 -6.34 51.95
N ASN A 936 6.74 -7.30 51.82
CA ASN A 936 5.99 -7.86 52.94
C ASN A 936 6.85 -8.82 53.74
N ASP A 937 6.66 -8.88 55.06
CA ASP A 937 7.41 -9.78 55.95
C ASP A 937 6.98 -11.24 55.83
N GLU A 938 5.74 -11.49 55.41
CA GLU A 938 5.14 -12.81 55.25
C GLU A 938 4.41 -12.93 53.91
N ASN A 939 4.02 -14.17 53.53
CA ASN A 939 3.22 -14.40 52.35
C ASN A 939 1.72 -14.24 52.67
N TYR A 940 1.18 -13.05 52.39
CA TYR A 940 -0.24 -12.74 52.63
C TYR A 940 -1.21 -13.27 51.57
N GLY A 941 -0.72 -13.96 50.54
CA GLY A 941 -1.53 -14.49 49.46
C GLY A 941 -1.85 -13.46 48.36
N PHE A 942 -2.58 -13.92 47.34
CA PHE A 942 -2.82 -13.15 46.11
C PHE A 942 -3.75 -11.95 46.33
N ALA A 943 -4.88 -12.13 47.01
CA ALA A 943 -5.85 -11.05 47.23
C ALA A 943 -5.23 -9.90 48.05
N THR A 944 -4.66 -10.22 49.21
CA THR A 944 -4.03 -9.23 50.10
C THR A 944 -2.83 -8.55 49.43
N GLY A 945 -1.98 -9.30 48.73
CA GLY A 945 -0.85 -8.73 47.99
C GLY A 945 -1.29 -7.73 46.92
N ASN A 946 -2.34 -8.05 46.17
CA ASN A 946 -2.89 -7.10 45.20
C ASN A 946 -3.52 -5.89 45.90
N ASN A 947 -4.28 -6.09 46.98
CA ASN A 947 -4.90 -5.01 47.74
C ASN A 947 -3.88 -3.97 48.23
N ILE A 948 -2.75 -4.41 48.79
CA ILE A 948 -1.63 -3.53 49.20
C ILE A 948 -1.14 -2.70 48.00
N GLY A 949 -0.99 -3.34 46.83
CA GLY A 949 -0.61 -2.63 45.61
C GLY A 949 -1.69 -1.64 45.12
N ILE A 950 -2.97 -2.00 45.25
CA ILE A 950 -4.11 -1.16 44.85
C ILE A 950 -4.17 0.09 45.72
N GLU A 951 -3.98 -0.03 47.03
CA GLU A 951 -4.00 1.10 47.96
C GLU A 951 -2.89 2.12 47.69
N GLU A 952 -1.71 1.65 47.27
CA GLU A 952 -0.58 2.50 46.89
C GLU A 952 -0.68 3.06 45.46
N SER A 953 -1.67 2.62 44.67
CA SER A 953 -1.79 2.98 43.26
C SER A 953 -2.52 4.32 43.03
N ILE A 954 -2.09 5.08 42.03
CA ILE A 954 -2.67 6.40 41.69
C ILE A 954 -3.31 6.48 40.29
N GLY A 955 -3.27 5.42 39.49
CA GLY A 955 -3.78 5.38 38.13
C GLY A 955 -5.30 5.20 38.02
N GLU A 956 -5.93 5.88 37.08
CA GLU A 956 -7.36 5.75 36.76
C GLU A 956 -7.75 4.34 36.30
N VAL A 957 -6.79 3.61 35.71
CA VAL A 957 -6.89 2.17 35.46
C VAL A 957 -5.87 1.45 36.32
N VAL A 958 -6.34 0.40 36.98
CA VAL A 958 -5.51 -0.51 37.78
C VAL A 958 -5.40 -1.83 37.04
N ILE A 959 -4.17 -2.30 36.85
CA ILE A 959 -3.89 -3.59 36.23
C ILE A 959 -3.27 -4.52 37.26
N LEU A 960 -3.87 -5.68 37.44
CA LEU A 960 -3.24 -6.76 38.21
C LEU A 960 -2.57 -7.69 37.20
N LEU A 961 -1.29 -7.99 37.40
CA LEU A 961 -0.48 -8.81 36.49
C LEU A 961 0.36 -9.80 37.29
N ASN A 962 0.26 -11.09 36.98
CA ASN A 962 1.09 -12.09 37.64
C ASN A 962 2.55 -12.02 37.18
N ASN A 963 3.47 -12.39 38.08
CA ASN A 963 4.91 -12.43 37.79
C ASN A 963 5.34 -13.59 36.88
N ASP A 964 4.44 -14.52 36.55
CA ASP A 964 4.63 -15.62 35.62
C ASP A 964 3.98 -15.37 34.23
N THR A 965 3.89 -14.10 33.86
CA THR A 965 3.38 -13.66 32.56
C THR A 965 4.47 -13.06 31.68
N TYR A 966 4.21 -13.01 30.38
CA TYR A 966 5.03 -12.30 29.41
C TYR A 966 4.13 -11.50 28.47
N VAL A 967 4.21 -10.18 28.57
CA VAL A 967 3.33 -9.26 27.83
C VAL A 967 3.81 -9.05 26.39
N THR A 968 2.90 -8.65 25.49
CA THR A 968 3.20 -8.46 24.06
C THR A 968 3.16 -6.98 23.64
N PRO A 969 3.75 -6.59 22.49
CA PRO A 969 3.76 -5.21 22.02
C PRO A 969 2.36 -4.57 22.01
N GLY A 970 2.22 -3.42 22.69
CA GLY A 970 0.97 -2.63 22.71
C GLY A 970 -0.12 -3.17 23.64
N TRP A 971 0.17 -4.15 24.49
CA TRP A 971 -0.81 -4.77 25.40
C TRP A 971 -1.56 -3.75 26.27
N LEU A 972 -0.81 -2.83 26.91
CA LEU A 972 -1.35 -1.87 27.87
C LEU A 972 -2.42 -0.99 27.24
N LYS A 973 -2.10 -0.40 26.09
CA LYS A 973 -3.01 0.47 25.33
C LYS A 973 -4.28 -0.25 24.88
N ARG A 974 -4.20 -1.55 24.52
CA ARG A 974 -5.38 -2.30 24.10
C ARG A 974 -6.34 -2.54 25.24
N LEU A 975 -5.82 -2.91 26.41
CA LEU A 975 -6.63 -3.11 27.60
C LEU A 975 -7.26 -1.79 28.05
N THR A 976 -6.50 -0.70 28.13
CA THR A 976 -7.04 0.60 28.53
C THR A 976 -8.05 1.14 27.52
N LYS A 977 -7.75 1.07 26.22
CA LYS A 977 -8.69 1.49 25.17
C LYS A 977 -10.01 0.73 25.27
N ALA A 978 -9.97 -0.58 25.45
CA ALA A 978 -11.18 -1.39 25.54
C ALA A 978 -12.09 -1.02 26.73
N LEU A 979 -11.53 -0.54 27.85
CA LEU A 979 -12.31 -0.06 29.00
C LEU A 979 -13.11 1.21 28.68
N TYR A 980 -12.61 2.08 27.80
CA TYR A 980 -13.22 3.39 27.52
C TYR A 980 -13.92 3.45 26.16
N GLU A 981 -13.76 2.46 25.28
CA GLU A 981 -14.58 2.29 24.07
C GLU A 981 -16.07 2.18 24.40
N LYS A 982 -16.41 1.60 25.56
CA LYS A 982 -17.77 1.50 26.07
C LYS A 982 -17.82 1.83 27.55
N GLN A 983 -18.60 2.85 27.90
CA GLN A 983 -18.76 3.31 29.29
C GLN A 983 -19.22 2.19 30.24
N GLU A 984 -20.07 1.26 29.75
CA GLU A 984 -20.59 0.12 30.52
C GLU A 984 -19.55 -0.94 30.91
N ILE A 985 -18.36 -0.97 30.29
CA ILE A 985 -17.33 -1.97 30.61
C ILE A 985 -16.53 -1.48 31.83
N GLY A 986 -16.52 -2.27 32.89
CA GLY A 986 -15.77 -1.95 34.12
C GLY A 986 -14.44 -2.67 34.26
N LEU A 987 -14.32 -3.83 33.61
CA LEU A 987 -13.21 -4.76 33.82
C LEU A 987 -12.94 -5.58 32.55
N VAL A 988 -11.67 -5.75 32.17
CA VAL A 988 -11.28 -6.52 30.98
C VAL A 988 -10.04 -7.38 31.20
N GLY A 989 -9.97 -8.52 30.52
CA GLY A 989 -8.81 -9.41 30.49
C GLY A 989 -8.32 -9.71 29.06
N PRO A 990 -7.04 -10.04 28.83
CA PRO A 990 -6.53 -10.45 27.53
C PRO A 990 -6.81 -11.92 27.23
N VAL A 991 -6.67 -12.32 25.97
CA VAL A 991 -6.54 -13.74 25.61
C VAL A 991 -5.17 -14.29 25.98
N THR A 992 -5.10 -15.60 26.21
CA THR A 992 -3.85 -16.28 26.62
C THR A 992 -3.75 -17.71 26.08
N ASN A 993 -2.54 -18.27 26.12
CA ASN A 993 -2.27 -19.66 25.73
C ASN A 993 -2.86 -20.67 26.72
N ASN A 994 -2.98 -20.32 28.00
CA ASN A 994 -3.36 -21.29 29.01
C ASN A 994 -4.05 -20.65 30.21
N ILE A 995 -5.34 -20.97 30.37
CA ILE A 995 -6.17 -20.61 31.52
C ILE A 995 -7.42 -21.50 31.56
N GLY A 996 -8.14 -21.53 32.69
CA GLY A 996 -9.31 -22.38 32.92
C GLY A 996 -10.64 -21.89 32.34
N ASN A 997 -10.68 -20.71 31.73
CA ASN A 997 -11.91 -20.09 31.23
C ASN A 997 -11.85 -19.78 29.72
N GLU A 998 -12.77 -18.95 29.26
CA GLU A 998 -12.93 -18.54 27.88
C GLU A 998 -11.72 -17.74 27.38
N ALA A 999 -10.81 -17.20 28.20
CA ALA A 999 -9.65 -16.44 27.71
C ALA A 999 -8.59 -17.32 27.02
N LYS A 1000 -8.67 -18.65 27.15
CA LYS A 1000 -7.77 -19.58 26.48
C LYS A 1000 -8.05 -19.64 24.97
N ILE A 1001 -6.99 -19.46 24.16
CA ILE A 1001 -7.04 -19.61 22.70
C ILE A 1001 -6.19 -20.80 22.24
N ASP A 1002 -6.53 -21.36 21.08
CA ASP A 1002 -5.71 -22.37 20.42
C ASP A 1002 -4.49 -21.70 19.76
N ILE A 1003 -3.37 -21.73 20.49
CA ILE A 1003 -2.09 -21.20 20.04
C ILE A 1003 -0.96 -22.09 20.55
N SER A 1004 -0.02 -22.43 19.67
CA SER A 1004 1.13 -23.26 20.00
C SER A 1004 2.40 -22.63 19.44
N TYR A 1005 3.51 -22.71 20.17
CA TYR A 1005 4.83 -22.22 19.78
C TYR A 1005 5.90 -22.91 20.63
N THR A 1006 7.13 -22.88 20.15
CA THR A 1006 8.30 -23.49 20.79
C THR A 1006 9.24 -22.48 21.42
N THR A 1007 9.23 -21.23 20.94
CA THR A 1007 10.07 -20.14 21.46
C THR A 1007 9.25 -18.87 21.71
N MET A 1008 9.77 -17.95 22.53
CA MET A 1008 9.12 -16.65 22.78
C MET A 1008 9.13 -15.74 21.55
N GLU A 1009 10.11 -15.89 20.65
CA GLU A 1009 10.11 -15.19 19.36
C GLU A 1009 8.98 -15.67 18.46
N GLU A 1010 8.78 -16.99 18.38
CA GLU A 1010 7.66 -17.60 17.64
C GLU A 1010 6.31 -17.21 18.27
N MET A 1011 6.25 -17.16 19.61
CA MET A 1011 5.07 -16.68 20.36
C MET A 1011 4.66 -15.29 19.89
N LEU A 1012 5.60 -14.33 19.86
CA LEU A 1012 5.30 -12.95 19.46
C LEU A 1012 4.72 -12.87 18.05
N ILE A 1013 5.26 -13.66 17.11
CA ILE A 1013 4.78 -13.71 15.73
C ILE A 1013 3.35 -14.28 15.67
N LYS A 1014 3.09 -15.40 16.34
CA LYS A 1014 1.77 -16.05 16.33
C LYS A 1014 0.72 -15.24 17.08
N ALA A 1015 1.10 -14.64 18.20
CA ALA A 1015 0.27 -13.70 18.94
C ALA A 1015 -0.12 -12.52 18.04
N GLU A 1016 0.86 -11.91 17.35
CA GLU A 1016 0.58 -10.81 16.42
C GLU A 1016 -0.38 -11.23 15.29
N GLN A 1017 -0.17 -12.41 14.70
CA GLN A 1017 -1.05 -12.95 13.66
C GLN A 1017 -2.48 -13.15 14.15
N TYR A 1018 -2.65 -13.65 15.38
CA TYR A 1018 -3.95 -13.82 16.02
C TYR A 1018 -4.61 -12.46 16.26
N THR A 1019 -3.93 -11.57 16.99
CA THR A 1019 -4.48 -10.29 17.41
C THR A 1019 -4.82 -9.40 16.22
N ARG A 1020 -4.06 -9.45 15.13
CA ARG A 1020 -4.38 -8.72 13.89
C ARG A 1020 -5.68 -9.19 13.25
N LYS A 1021 -5.94 -10.51 13.24
CA LYS A 1021 -7.20 -11.07 12.72
C LYS A 1021 -8.40 -10.72 13.60
N LYS A 1022 -8.13 -10.41 14.86
CA LYS A 1022 -9.11 -10.13 15.91
C LYS A 1022 -9.16 -8.66 16.31
N SER A 1023 -8.53 -7.77 15.53
CA SER A 1023 -8.42 -6.34 15.83
C SER A 1023 -9.77 -5.77 16.30
N ARG A 1024 -9.76 -5.14 17.49
CA ARG A 1024 -10.91 -4.49 18.15
C ARG A 1024 -12.10 -5.40 18.45
N GLN A 1025 -11.90 -6.73 18.38
CA GLN A 1025 -12.91 -7.68 18.83
C GLN A 1025 -12.78 -7.89 20.33
N ARG A 1026 -13.94 -8.10 20.97
CA ARG A 1026 -14.04 -8.47 22.37
C ARG A 1026 -15.13 -9.51 22.54
N LEU A 1027 -15.03 -10.29 23.61
CA LEU A 1027 -16.02 -11.27 24.04
C LEU A 1027 -16.56 -10.83 25.40
N GLU A 1028 -17.84 -10.44 25.47
CA GLU A 1028 -18.50 -10.16 26.76
C GLU A 1028 -18.66 -11.49 27.53
N VAL A 1029 -18.24 -11.51 28.80
CA VAL A 1029 -18.21 -12.70 29.67
C VAL A 1029 -18.62 -12.34 31.09
N ASP A 1030 -18.92 -13.35 31.91
CA ASP A 1030 -19.28 -13.14 33.32
C ASP A 1030 -18.06 -13.18 34.26
N ASN A 1031 -16.90 -13.61 33.76
CA ASN A 1031 -15.67 -13.76 34.54
C ASN A 1031 -14.44 -13.62 33.64
N VAL A 1032 -13.38 -13.00 34.17
CA VAL A 1032 -12.02 -13.12 33.64
C VAL A 1032 -11.07 -13.51 34.76
N ALA A 1033 -10.03 -14.28 34.42
CA ALA A 1033 -9.05 -14.73 35.38
C ALA A 1033 -8.01 -13.63 35.63
N PHE A 1034 -7.58 -13.46 36.88
CA PHE A 1034 -6.73 -12.34 37.29
C PHE A 1034 -5.23 -12.56 37.05
N PHE A 1035 -4.84 -13.46 36.13
CA PHE A 1035 -3.45 -13.54 35.67
C PHE A 1035 -2.99 -12.24 34.99
N CYS A 1036 -3.93 -11.58 34.31
CA CYS A 1036 -3.84 -10.21 33.86
C CYS A 1036 -5.25 -9.65 33.75
N VAL A 1037 -5.56 -8.57 34.47
CA VAL A 1037 -6.86 -7.89 34.40
C VAL A 1037 -6.66 -6.38 34.48
N ALA A 1038 -7.39 -5.62 33.67
CA ALA A 1038 -7.46 -4.16 33.77
C ALA A 1038 -8.84 -3.74 34.30
N ILE A 1039 -8.84 -2.90 35.32
CA ILE A 1039 -10.02 -2.50 36.09
C ILE A 1039 -10.06 -0.98 36.16
N LYS A 1040 -11.23 -0.37 35.92
CA LYS A 1040 -11.39 1.07 36.17
C LYS A 1040 -11.32 1.32 37.68
N ARG A 1041 -10.62 2.37 38.10
CA ARG A 1041 -10.56 2.77 39.52
C ARG A 1041 -11.95 3.02 40.11
N GLU A 1042 -12.84 3.66 39.36
CA GLU A 1042 -14.24 3.90 39.80
C GLU A 1042 -14.99 2.59 40.14
N VAL A 1043 -14.63 1.46 39.51
CA VAL A 1043 -15.23 0.16 39.81
C VAL A 1043 -14.72 -0.33 41.16
N ILE A 1044 -13.41 -0.27 41.41
CA ILE A 1044 -12.80 -0.64 42.70
C ILE A 1044 -13.37 0.23 43.82
N GLU A 1045 -13.48 1.55 43.61
CA GLU A 1045 -14.05 2.48 44.59
C GLU A 1045 -15.52 2.18 44.89
N LYS A 1046 -16.27 1.70 43.89
CA LYS A 1046 -17.68 1.36 44.04
C LYS A 1046 -17.90 0.02 44.76
N ILE A 1047 -17.11 -1.01 44.43
CA ILE A 1047 -17.38 -2.39 44.90
C ILE A 1047 -16.44 -2.86 46.02
N GLY A 1048 -15.38 -2.10 46.30
CA GLY A 1048 -14.34 -2.44 47.26
C GLY A 1048 -13.23 -3.34 46.69
N LEU A 1049 -12.24 -3.63 47.55
CA LEU A 1049 -11.05 -4.42 47.25
C LEU A 1049 -11.36 -5.93 47.06
N LEU A 1050 -10.34 -6.75 46.75
CA LEU A 1050 -10.48 -8.21 46.71
C LEU A 1050 -10.72 -8.76 48.13
N ASP A 1051 -11.51 -9.83 48.27
CA ASP A 1051 -11.78 -10.41 49.58
C ASP A 1051 -10.60 -11.26 50.07
N GLU A 1052 -9.94 -10.78 51.12
CA GLU A 1052 -8.76 -11.41 51.73
C GLU A 1052 -9.08 -12.74 52.43
N GLN A 1053 -10.35 -13.06 52.68
CA GLN A 1053 -10.75 -14.34 53.29
C GLN A 1053 -10.37 -15.56 52.43
N PHE A 1054 -10.18 -15.37 51.11
CA PHE A 1054 -9.69 -16.42 50.21
C PHE A 1054 -8.21 -16.78 50.45
N GLY A 1055 -7.44 -15.98 51.19
CA GLY A 1055 -6.09 -16.32 51.62
C GLY A 1055 -5.10 -16.46 50.45
N LEU A 1056 -4.47 -17.64 50.31
CA LEU A 1056 -3.38 -17.86 49.35
C LEU A 1056 -3.81 -17.79 47.87
N GLY A 1057 -5.09 -18.00 47.54
CA GLY A 1057 -5.67 -17.87 46.19
C GLY A 1057 -6.84 -18.83 45.93
N PHE A 1058 -7.39 -18.82 44.72
CA PHE A 1058 -8.65 -19.43 44.28
C PHE A 1058 -9.92 -18.68 44.74
N PHE A 1059 -10.81 -18.40 43.79
CA PHE A 1059 -12.15 -17.80 43.92
C PHE A 1059 -12.19 -16.30 44.24
N GLU A 1060 -11.05 -15.63 44.44
CA GLU A 1060 -11.00 -14.18 44.64
C GLU A 1060 -11.38 -13.39 43.38
N ASP A 1061 -11.00 -13.89 42.20
CA ASP A 1061 -11.36 -13.31 40.90
C ASP A 1061 -12.83 -13.59 40.54
N ASP A 1062 -13.32 -14.80 40.85
CA ASP A 1062 -14.75 -15.13 40.78
C ASP A 1062 -15.63 -14.20 41.62
N ASP A 1063 -15.27 -14.00 42.90
CA ASP A 1063 -16.00 -13.12 43.81
C ASP A 1063 -16.01 -11.67 43.31
N PHE A 1064 -14.85 -11.18 42.86
CA PHE A 1064 -14.72 -9.83 42.33
C PHE A 1064 -15.57 -9.64 41.07
N CYS A 1065 -15.51 -10.58 40.12
CA CYS A 1065 -16.32 -10.53 38.90
C CYS A 1065 -17.83 -10.52 39.21
N LYS A 1066 -18.29 -11.31 40.19
CA LYS A 1066 -19.70 -11.29 40.63
C LYS A 1066 -20.12 -9.91 41.15
N ARG A 1067 -19.31 -9.28 41.99
CA ARG A 1067 -19.58 -7.92 42.50
C ARG A 1067 -19.60 -6.85 41.41
N VAL A 1068 -18.74 -6.97 40.39
CA VAL A 1068 -18.75 -6.08 39.22
C VAL A 1068 -20.09 -6.18 38.46
N LEU A 1069 -20.56 -7.40 38.19
CA LEU A 1069 -21.82 -7.64 37.49
C LEU A 1069 -23.04 -7.13 38.27
N GLU A 1070 -23.10 -7.36 39.59
CA GLU A 1070 -24.17 -6.82 40.45
C GLU A 1070 -24.19 -5.29 40.47
N SER A 1071 -23.04 -4.66 40.24
CA SER A 1071 -22.89 -3.21 40.15
C SER A 1071 -23.22 -2.61 38.78
N GLN A 1072 -23.82 -3.42 37.89
CA GLN A 1072 -24.26 -3.10 36.52
C GLN A 1072 -23.15 -2.78 35.53
N TYR A 1073 -21.90 -3.15 35.84
CA TYR A 1073 -20.80 -3.09 34.88
C TYR A 1073 -20.71 -4.41 34.10
N LYS A 1074 -20.18 -4.31 32.88
CA LYS A 1074 -19.86 -5.45 32.04
C LYS A 1074 -18.39 -5.84 32.15
N ILE A 1075 -18.13 -7.11 31.86
CA ILE A 1075 -16.80 -7.70 31.82
C ILE A 1075 -16.54 -8.23 30.40
N ALA A 1076 -15.31 -8.07 29.89
CA ALA A 1076 -14.97 -8.57 28.56
C ALA A 1076 -13.54 -9.12 28.44
N ILE A 1077 -13.37 -10.11 27.56
CA ILE A 1077 -12.07 -10.58 27.08
C ILE A 1077 -11.72 -9.84 25.79
N ILE A 1078 -10.51 -9.30 25.71
CA ILE A 1078 -10.03 -8.52 24.57
C ILE A 1078 -9.28 -9.44 23.60
N GLU A 1079 -9.88 -9.69 22.44
CA GLU A 1079 -9.41 -10.68 21.46
C GLU A 1079 -8.18 -10.20 20.69
N ASP A 1080 -7.93 -8.89 20.63
CA ASP A 1080 -6.74 -8.32 20.00
C ASP A 1080 -5.59 -8.06 20.97
N CYS A 1081 -5.69 -8.51 22.23
CA CYS A 1081 -4.62 -8.44 23.22
C CYS A 1081 -4.24 -9.83 23.73
N PHE A 1082 -3.02 -10.27 23.42
CA PHE A 1082 -2.50 -11.55 23.87
C PHE A 1082 -1.43 -11.37 24.96
N ILE A 1083 -1.51 -12.16 26.02
CA ILE A 1083 -0.46 -12.27 27.05
C ILE A 1083 -0.14 -13.74 27.29
N HIS A 1084 1.15 -14.08 27.24
CA HIS A 1084 1.60 -15.43 27.57
C HIS A 1084 1.55 -15.63 29.09
N HIS A 1085 1.04 -16.79 29.51
CA HIS A 1085 0.95 -17.19 30.90
C HIS A 1085 1.60 -18.57 31.06
N HIS A 1086 2.61 -18.66 31.95
CA HIS A 1086 3.36 -19.89 32.20
C HIS A 1086 2.57 -20.90 33.07
N LEU A 1087 1.52 -20.44 33.76
CA LEU A 1087 0.55 -21.18 34.58
C LEU A 1087 1.13 -21.91 35.81
N SER A 1088 0.57 -21.59 36.99
CA SER A 1088 0.76 -22.31 38.28
C SER A 1088 2.20 -22.42 38.81
N ALA A 1089 3.13 -21.54 38.42
CA ALA A 1089 4.53 -21.63 38.85
C ALA A 1089 4.74 -21.62 40.39
N SER A 1090 3.83 -20.95 41.13
CA SER A 1090 3.86 -20.89 42.61
C SER A 1090 3.05 -22.02 43.27
N PHE A 1091 1.92 -22.42 42.68
CA PHE A 1091 1.05 -23.47 43.23
C PHE A 1091 1.52 -24.89 42.91
N ASP A 1092 2.33 -25.08 41.86
CA ASP A 1092 2.92 -26.39 41.52
C ASP A 1092 4.06 -26.77 42.48
N LYS A 1093 4.54 -25.81 43.28
CA LYS A 1093 5.45 -26.04 44.42
C LYS A 1093 4.71 -26.45 45.70
N MET A 1094 3.38 -26.31 45.74
CA MET A 1094 2.52 -26.76 46.85
C MET A 1094 2.09 -28.22 46.63
N GLY A 1095 1.99 -29.02 47.69
CA GLY A 1095 1.54 -30.41 47.58
C GLY A 1095 0.12 -30.50 47.01
N SER A 1096 -0.17 -31.53 46.19
CA SER A 1096 -1.49 -31.71 45.55
C SER A 1096 -2.64 -31.73 46.55
N ASP A 1097 -2.42 -32.30 47.73
CA ASP A 1097 -3.43 -32.42 48.78
C ASP A 1097 -3.73 -31.07 49.45
N GLU A 1098 -2.69 -30.26 49.67
CA GLU A 1098 -2.84 -28.90 50.22
C GLU A 1098 -3.53 -27.97 49.23
N LYS A 1099 -3.18 -28.05 47.94
CA LYS A 1099 -3.83 -27.30 46.86
C LYS A 1099 -5.32 -27.65 46.76
N ASN A 1100 -5.65 -28.94 46.80
CA ASN A 1100 -7.04 -29.41 46.79
C ASN A 1100 -7.80 -28.98 48.05
N ALA A 1101 -7.18 -29.04 49.24
CA ALA A 1101 -7.81 -28.59 50.48
C ALA A 1101 -8.12 -27.09 50.46
N LEU A 1102 -7.18 -26.26 49.98
CA LEU A 1102 -7.39 -24.82 49.80
C LEU A 1102 -8.52 -24.54 48.81
N PHE A 1103 -8.51 -25.22 47.65
CA PHE A 1103 -9.56 -25.08 46.65
C PHE A 1103 -10.95 -25.41 47.22
N GLN A 1104 -11.09 -26.54 47.93
CA GLN A 1104 -12.38 -26.91 48.54
C GLN A 1104 -12.82 -25.94 49.64
N ARG A 1105 -11.89 -25.47 50.48
CA ARG A 1105 -12.18 -24.45 51.50
C ARG A 1105 -12.75 -23.17 50.86
N ASN A 1106 -12.08 -22.67 49.84
CA ASN A 1106 -12.45 -21.43 49.18
C ASN A 1106 -13.70 -21.57 48.31
N LYS A 1107 -13.91 -22.75 47.71
CA LYS A 1107 -15.17 -23.08 47.03
C LYS A 1107 -16.36 -22.94 47.97
N VAL A 1108 -16.28 -23.53 49.17
CA VAL A 1108 -17.36 -23.42 50.18
C VAL A 1108 -17.59 -21.97 50.59
N LEU A 1109 -16.53 -21.18 50.74
CA LEU A 1109 -16.63 -19.76 51.06
C LEU A 1109 -17.33 -18.97 49.94
N PHE A 1110 -16.96 -19.22 48.69
CA PHE A 1110 -17.60 -18.62 47.52
C PHE A 1110 -19.07 -19.03 47.43
N GLU A 1111 -19.37 -20.32 47.56
CA GLU A 1111 -20.73 -20.85 47.45
C GLU A 1111 -21.66 -20.35 48.54
N LYS A 1112 -21.12 -20.07 49.73
CA LYS A 1112 -21.86 -19.42 50.82
C LYS A 1112 -22.31 -18.00 50.46
N LYS A 1113 -21.55 -17.28 49.64
CA LYS A 1113 -21.87 -15.92 49.21
C LYS A 1113 -22.78 -15.89 47.98
N TRP A 1114 -22.50 -16.74 46.99
CA TRP A 1114 -23.01 -16.58 45.62
C TRP A 1114 -23.87 -17.76 45.13
N GLY A 1115 -24.03 -18.81 45.94
CA GLY A 1115 -24.66 -20.07 45.53
C GLY A 1115 -23.70 -21.01 44.80
N GLU A 1116 -24.21 -22.12 44.28
CA GLU A 1116 -23.40 -23.19 43.67
C GLU A 1116 -22.42 -22.66 42.60
N TRP A 1117 -21.15 -23.03 42.72
CA TRP A 1117 -20.13 -22.63 41.76
C TRP A 1117 -20.19 -23.53 40.53
N LEU A 1118 -20.33 -22.90 39.37
CA LEU A 1118 -20.29 -23.57 38.08
C LEU A 1118 -18.87 -23.48 37.50
N PRO A 1119 -18.25 -24.63 37.13
CA PRO A 1119 -16.96 -24.61 36.48
C PRO A 1119 -16.96 -23.77 35.20
N HIS A 1120 -15.93 -22.95 35.02
CA HIS A 1120 -15.73 -22.19 33.79
C HIS A 1120 -15.61 -23.11 32.58
N LYS A 1121 -15.96 -22.56 31.41
CA LYS A 1121 -15.90 -23.29 30.15
C LYS A 1121 -14.82 -22.68 29.27
N HIS A 1122 -14.19 -23.51 28.46
CA HIS A 1122 -13.43 -23.00 27.34
C HIS A 1122 -14.39 -22.52 26.23
N ARG A 1123 -13.93 -21.57 25.43
CA ARG A 1123 -14.63 -21.15 24.21
C ARG A 1123 -14.78 -22.33 23.23
N ASN A 1124 -15.94 -22.43 22.56
CA ASN A 1124 -16.32 -23.50 21.61
C ASN A 1124 -15.84 -23.27 20.17
#